data_AF-A0A3B4H145-F1
#
_entry.id   AF-A0A3B4H145-F1
#
_cell.length_a   1.000
_cell.length_b   1.000
_cell.length_c   1.000
_cell.angle_alpha   90.00
_cell.angle_beta   90.00
_cell.angle_gamma   90.00
#
_symmetry.space_group_name_H-M   'P 1'
#
loop_
_entity.id
_entity.type
_entity.pdbx_description
1 polymer ?
#
loop_
_entity_poly.entity_id
_entity_poly.type
_entity_poly.pdbx_seq_one_letter_code
_entity_poly.pdbx_strand_id
1 'polypeptide(L)'
;MEHIRTPKVEQVRLLDRFSNKSVHGTLYLTATHLIFVESNSNNSASAGQEVWILHHHIASVEKLSLTTSGCPLVIQCRNFRVVHFVIQRERDCHDVYSSLLRLLRPVCYEELYAFSYNPKQNDQQREEGWQLIDLGAEFERMGVPCDQWQLTDVNRDYKVCETYPRDLYVPVTASKPIIVGSSKFRSKGRFPVLTYFYQEKKAAVCRCSQPLSGFSARCLEDESMLQAISKANHNSRFLYVMDTRPKLNALANRAAGKGYENEDNYSNIRFQFVGIENIHVMRSSLQKLLEVTGTRSLSMSDYLVGLESSGWLRHIKAIVDAAVFLTRAVTVEGASVLVHCSDGWDRTAQVCALGALLMDPYYRTIKGFMVLIEKDWISFGHKFADRCDQLDGDPKEVSPIFTQFLECVWQLTEQFPQAFEFSEWFLLQIHEHVHSCQYGNFLGNNQRQREELQLRERTHSLWAFLMSEKRNHLNPFYSPAYSEAHPVLEPSTLPYHFKFWRSMYHQFDRSMHPRQSILKTILTLKENSRKAESTLQALESRLQQLGVVPVATSDPPAPPPTRDQLSNSHSLPPRPDSLILGAPINHKEVQRHEEEDEQEEVGEEATESTDTERTVEGSSGTESRKQSYGELEGTYNSDLVKEEPAVVSLEFGVARMTC
;
A
#
# COMPACT_ATOMS: atom_id res chain seq x y z
N MET A 1 -9.35 16.65 27.87
CA MET A 1 -10.71 17.13 28.22
C MET A 1 -10.79 18.66 28.21
N GLU A 2 -9.75 19.39 28.63
CA GLU A 2 -9.73 20.87 28.67
C GLU A 2 -9.96 21.59 27.33
N HIS A 3 -9.94 20.89 26.20
CA HIS A 3 -10.09 21.47 24.86
C HIS A 3 -11.42 21.13 24.17
N ILE A 4 -12.26 20.31 24.82
CA ILE A 4 -13.55 19.87 24.29
C ILE A 4 -14.63 20.79 24.85
N ARG A 5 -15.21 21.62 23.97
CA ARG A 5 -16.31 22.53 24.35
C ARG A 5 -17.66 21.82 24.44
N THR A 6 -17.92 20.94 23.47
CA THR A 6 -19.17 20.19 23.37
C THR A 6 -18.85 18.71 23.21
N PRO A 7 -18.87 17.90 24.29
CA PRO A 7 -18.46 16.50 24.25
C PRO A 7 -19.51 15.58 23.59
N LYS A 8 -20.76 16.04 23.48
CA LYS A 8 -21.88 15.29 22.91
C LYS A 8 -22.77 16.23 22.10
N VAL A 9 -23.08 15.84 20.87
CA VAL A 9 -24.04 16.52 19.99
C VAL A 9 -25.05 15.50 19.50
N GLU A 10 -26.32 15.69 19.82
CA GLU A 10 -27.41 14.81 19.41
C GLU A 10 -27.99 15.24 18.05
N GLN A 11 -28.74 14.35 17.42
CA GLN A 11 -29.44 14.59 16.15
C GLN A 11 -28.50 15.04 15.00
N VAL A 12 -27.26 14.55 15.00
CA VAL A 12 -26.31 14.75 13.91
C VAL A 12 -26.69 13.84 12.76
N ARG A 13 -26.67 14.36 11.54
CA ARG A 13 -26.83 13.53 10.34
C ARG A 13 -25.48 13.17 9.76
N LEU A 14 -25.22 11.87 9.59
CA LEU A 14 -24.13 11.35 8.78
C LEU A 14 -24.64 11.13 7.35
N LEU A 15 -24.04 11.82 6.38
CA LEU A 15 -24.39 11.67 4.97
C LEU A 15 -23.54 10.59 4.31
N ASP A 16 -24.17 9.72 3.54
CA ASP A 16 -23.44 8.83 2.65
C ASP A 16 -22.81 9.61 1.49
N ARG A 17 -21.63 9.19 1.04
CA ARG A 17 -20.85 9.94 0.04
C ARG A 17 -21.38 9.79 -1.39
N PHE A 18 -21.98 8.64 -1.74
CA PHE A 18 -22.38 8.34 -3.13
C PHE A 18 -23.88 8.10 -3.31
N SER A 19 -24.65 8.05 -2.23
CA SER A 19 -26.10 7.94 -2.25
C SER A 19 -26.75 9.10 -1.50
N ASN A 20 -28.05 9.31 -1.69
CA ASN A 20 -28.80 10.33 -0.96
C ASN A 20 -29.24 9.85 0.44
N LYS A 21 -28.67 8.74 0.93
CA LYS A 21 -28.99 8.19 2.24
C LYS A 21 -28.30 9.01 3.33
N SER A 22 -29.01 9.21 4.44
CA SER A 22 -28.45 9.82 5.65
C SER A 22 -28.92 9.08 6.88
N VAL A 23 -28.02 8.95 7.84
CA VAL A 23 -28.28 8.30 9.13
C VAL A 23 -28.27 9.35 10.23
N HIS A 24 -29.23 9.28 11.15
CA HIS A 24 -29.26 10.15 12.32
C HIS A 24 -28.55 9.46 13.49
N GLY A 25 -27.85 10.23 14.30
CA GLY A 25 -27.12 9.69 15.44
C GLY A 25 -26.65 10.76 16.40
N THR A 26 -25.85 10.32 17.35
CA THR A 26 -25.17 11.17 18.32
C THR A 26 -23.68 11.17 18.02
N LEU A 27 -23.10 12.37 17.98
CA LEU A 27 -21.66 12.58 17.82
C LEU A 27 -21.04 12.84 19.20
N TYR A 28 -20.06 12.02 19.57
CA TYR A 28 -19.29 12.14 20.78
C TYR A 28 -17.86 12.56 20.44
N LEU A 29 -17.34 13.51 21.20
CA LEU A 29 -15.96 13.95 21.10
C LEU A 29 -15.23 13.56 22.38
N THR A 30 -14.20 12.74 22.23
CA THR A 30 -13.31 12.32 23.32
C THR A 30 -11.92 12.92 23.13
N ALA A 31 -10.99 12.64 24.04
CA ALA A 31 -9.61 13.09 23.91
C ALA A 31 -8.86 12.43 22.74
N THR A 32 -9.27 11.24 22.31
CA THR A 32 -8.54 10.42 21.31
C THR A 32 -9.36 10.14 20.05
N HIS A 33 -10.69 10.09 20.17
CA HIS A 33 -11.60 9.71 19.09
C HIS A 33 -12.76 10.69 18.93
N LEU A 34 -13.18 10.86 17.68
CA LEU A 34 -14.52 11.26 17.29
C LEU A 34 -15.35 10.00 17.06
N ILE A 35 -16.48 9.87 17.75
CA ILE A 35 -17.33 8.69 17.70
C ILE A 35 -18.74 9.11 17.30
N PHE A 36 -19.27 8.55 16.22
CA PHE A 36 -20.67 8.72 15.85
C PHE A 36 -21.42 7.40 16.10
N VAL A 37 -22.53 7.48 16.81
CA VAL A 37 -23.39 6.33 17.12
C VAL A 37 -24.75 6.58 16.50
N GLU A 38 -25.16 5.71 15.58
CA GLU A 38 -26.48 5.74 14.95
C GLU A 38 -27.60 5.60 16.00
N SER A 39 -28.66 6.38 15.82
CA SER A 39 -29.88 6.27 16.62
C SER A 39 -30.73 5.12 16.09
N ASN A 40 -30.91 4.05 16.89
CA ASN A 40 -31.79 2.94 16.53
C ASN A 40 -33.23 3.45 16.37
N SER A 41 -33.76 3.40 15.14
CA SER A 41 -35.13 3.83 14.86
C SER A 41 -36.19 2.74 15.07
N ASN A 42 -35.85 1.52 15.51
CA ASN A 42 -36.81 0.48 15.89
C ASN A 42 -36.17 -0.55 16.85
N ASN A 43 -37.00 -1.23 17.66
CA ASN A 43 -36.66 -2.27 18.65
C ASN A 43 -36.04 -3.56 18.06
N SER A 44 -35.00 -3.45 17.24
CA SER A 44 -34.16 -4.58 16.83
C SER A 44 -32.88 -4.60 17.66
N ALA A 45 -32.56 -5.77 18.22
CA ALA A 45 -31.39 -6.00 19.07
C ALA A 45 -30.04 -5.98 18.32
N SER A 46 -29.97 -5.31 17.17
CA SER A 46 -28.72 -5.04 16.46
C SER A 46 -28.10 -3.75 17.01
N ALA A 47 -26.85 -3.82 17.45
CA ALA A 47 -26.08 -2.62 17.80
C ALA A 47 -26.08 -1.67 16.59
N GLY A 48 -26.54 -0.43 16.79
CA GLY A 48 -26.56 0.59 15.74
C GLY A 48 -25.16 0.82 15.16
N GLN A 49 -25.07 1.29 13.92
CA GLN A 49 -23.78 1.50 13.28
C GLN A 49 -22.95 2.54 14.06
N GLU A 50 -21.75 2.15 14.48
CA GLU A 50 -20.78 3.05 15.08
C GLU A 50 -19.68 3.43 14.08
N VAL A 51 -19.29 4.70 14.11
CA VAL A 51 -18.21 5.26 13.31
C VAL A 51 -17.19 5.87 14.27
N TRP A 52 -16.03 5.22 14.36
CA TRP A 52 -14.90 5.68 15.14
C TRP A 52 -13.85 6.29 14.22
N ILE A 53 -13.35 7.47 14.59
CA ILE A 53 -12.29 8.18 13.87
C ILE A 53 -11.29 8.65 14.92
N LEU A 54 -10.06 8.17 14.86
CA LEU A 54 -8.99 8.70 15.71
C LEU A 54 -8.65 10.12 15.26
N HIS A 55 -8.37 11.01 16.20
CA HIS A 55 -8.00 12.39 15.85
C HIS A 55 -6.77 12.44 14.96
N HIS A 56 -5.76 11.60 15.21
CA HIS A 56 -4.56 11.52 14.36
C HIS A 56 -4.82 11.02 12.93
N HIS A 57 -5.96 10.37 12.67
CA HIS A 57 -6.34 10.07 11.29
C HIS A 57 -6.86 11.29 10.55
N ILE A 58 -7.40 12.31 11.23
CA ILE A 58 -8.01 13.45 10.56
C ILE A 58 -6.91 14.36 9.98
N ALA A 59 -6.86 14.45 8.66
CA ALA A 59 -5.96 15.33 7.92
C ALA A 59 -6.51 16.76 7.84
N SER A 60 -7.81 16.90 7.59
CA SER A 60 -8.47 18.19 7.51
C SER A 60 -9.89 18.14 8.06
N VAL A 61 -10.33 19.28 8.57
CA VAL A 61 -11.71 19.51 8.98
C VAL A 61 -12.18 20.83 8.36
N GLU A 62 -13.31 20.78 7.66
CA GLU A 62 -13.89 21.93 6.96
C GLU A 62 -15.31 22.16 7.46
N LYS A 63 -15.58 23.36 7.99
CA LYS A 63 -16.92 23.83 8.33
C LYS A 63 -17.48 24.62 7.15
N LEU A 64 -18.54 24.11 6.52
CA LEU A 64 -19.18 24.77 5.39
C LEU A 64 -20.28 25.75 5.86
N SER A 65 -20.74 26.60 4.94
CA SER A 65 -21.81 27.56 5.20
C SER A 65 -23.08 26.89 5.72
N LEU A 66 -23.77 27.57 6.63
CA LEU A 66 -25.05 27.12 7.18
C LEU A 66 -26.08 26.93 6.05
N THR A 67 -26.76 25.80 6.06
CA THR A 67 -27.85 25.48 5.14
C THR A 67 -29.18 25.42 5.87
N THR A 68 -30.29 25.35 5.13
CA THR A 68 -31.63 25.07 5.69
C THR A 68 -31.70 23.75 6.46
N SER A 69 -30.77 22.86 6.17
CA SER A 69 -30.62 21.52 6.74
C SER A 69 -29.72 21.47 7.98
N GLY A 70 -29.06 22.57 8.34
CA GLY A 70 -28.04 22.64 9.39
C GLY A 70 -26.66 22.99 8.85
N CYS A 71 -25.65 22.91 9.71
CA CYS A 71 -24.27 23.29 9.43
C CYS A 71 -23.46 22.05 9.00
N PRO A 72 -22.97 21.98 7.75
CA PRO A 72 -22.16 20.85 7.29
C PRO A 72 -20.73 20.92 7.84
N LEU A 73 -20.20 19.77 8.26
CA LEU A 73 -18.84 19.56 8.72
C LEU A 73 -18.24 18.39 7.95
N VAL A 74 -17.20 18.65 7.17
CA VAL A 74 -16.51 17.64 6.36
C VAL A 74 -15.18 17.30 7.03
N ILE A 75 -14.93 16.01 7.21
CA ILE A 75 -13.70 15.49 7.82
C ILE A 75 -13.03 14.60 6.78
N GLN A 76 -11.79 14.92 6.41
CA GLN A 76 -10.96 14.08 5.55
C GLN A 76 -9.85 13.47 6.38
N CYS A 77 -9.66 12.16 6.22
CA CYS A 77 -8.67 11.39 6.97
C CYS A 77 -7.49 11.00 6.08
N ARG A 78 -6.32 10.83 6.71
CA ARG A 78 -5.07 10.37 6.10
C ARG A 78 -5.16 8.95 5.53
N ASN A 79 -6.09 8.13 6.04
CA ASN A 79 -6.45 6.82 5.49
C ASN A 79 -7.53 6.89 4.39
N PHE A 80 -7.72 8.06 3.78
CA PHE A 80 -8.66 8.32 2.67
C PHE A 80 -10.15 8.27 3.04
N ARG A 81 -10.48 8.06 4.31
CA ARG A 81 -11.87 8.18 4.79
C ARG A 81 -12.33 9.63 4.68
N VAL A 82 -13.49 9.85 4.06
CA VAL A 82 -14.16 11.15 4.06
C VAL A 82 -15.52 11.01 4.74
N VAL A 83 -15.79 11.87 5.71
CA VAL A 83 -17.01 11.83 6.51
C VAL A 83 -17.71 13.18 6.44
N HIS A 84 -19.01 13.15 6.12
CA HIS A 84 -19.84 14.33 5.99
C HIS A 84 -20.91 14.33 7.09
N PHE A 85 -20.75 15.22 8.07
CA PHE A 85 -21.76 15.45 9.09
C PHE A 85 -22.57 16.70 8.76
N VAL A 86 -23.85 16.69 9.15
CA VAL A 86 -24.69 17.90 9.22
C VAL A 86 -25.18 18.03 10.65
N ILE A 87 -24.70 19.06 11.33
CA ILE A 87 -25.03 19.38 12.72
C ILE A 87 -26.12 20.46 12.69
N GLN A 88 -27.26 20.22 13.34
CA GLN A 88 -28.42 21.12 13.22
C GLN A 88 -28.12 22.56 13.67
N ARG A 89 -27.42 22.74 14.81
CA ARG A 89 -27.12 24.05 15.38
C ARG A 89 -25.71 24.50 14.97
N GLU A 90 -25.63 25.71 14.43
CA GLU A 90 -24.36 26.32 14.02
C GLU A 90 -23.36 26.44 15.18
N ARG A 91 -23.86 26.79 16.38
CA ARG A 91 -23.08 26.86 17.62
C ARG A 91 -22.41 25.53 17.96
N ASP A 92 -23.17 24.44 17.99
CA ASP A 92 -22.64 23.12 18.31
C ASP A 92 -21.61 22.67 17.27
N CYS A 93 -21.87 22.97 15.99
CA CYS A 93 -20.91 22.72 14.91
C CYS A 93 -19.62 23.53 15.08
N HIS A 94 -19.73 24.81 15.46
CA HIS A 94 -18.56 25.65 15.73
C HIS A 94 -17.73 25.14 16.91
N ASP A 95 -18.39 24.67 17.97
CA ASP A 95 -17.72 24.13 19.15
C ASP A 95 -17.01 22.80 18.85
N VAL A 96 -17.63 21.91 18.08
CA VAL A 96 -16.98 20.67 17.59
C VAL A 96 -15.79 21.01 16.68
N TYR A 97 -15.99 21.88 15.68
CA TYR A 97 -14.93 22.32 14.76
C TYR A 97 -13.72 22.91 15.50
N SER A 98 -13.95 23.83 16.43
CA SER A 98 -12.90 24.47 17.22
C SER A 98 -12.18 23.49 18.14
N SER A 99 -12.91 22.52 18.71
CA SER A 99 -12.33 21.46 19.54
C SER A 99 -11.43 20.54 18.70
N LEU A 100 -11.90 20.13 17.50
CA LEU A 100 -11.11 19.33 16.56
C LEU A 100 -9.84 20.08 16.13
N LEU A 101 -9.93 21.32 15.65
CA LEU A 101 -8.75 22.09 15.23
C LEU A 101 -7.63 22.12 16.29
N ARG A 102 -8.00 22.14 17.57
CA ARG A 102 -7.03 22.10 18.68
C ARG A 102 -6.48 20.70 18.94
N LEU A 103 -7.31 19.66 18.85
CA LEU A 103 -6.92 18.26 19.05
C LEU A 103 -6.08 17.70 17.89
N LEU A 104 -6.14 18.33 16.70
CA LEU A 104 -5.44 17.88 15.49
C LEU A 104 -4.02 18.41 15.33
N ARG A 105 -3.53 19.26 16.24
CA ARG A 105 -2.18 19.85 16.17
C ARG A 105 -1.33 19.44 17.36
N PRO A 106 -0.91 18.16 17.44
CA PRO A 106 0.06 17.76 18.44
C PRO A 106 1.37 18.52 18.19
N VAL A 107 1.87 19.18 19.24
CA VAL A 107 3.09 20.00 19.17
C VAL A 107 4.32 19.16 19.48
N CYS A 108 4.17 18.10 20.27
CA CYS A 108 5.23 17.16 20.60
C CYS A 108 4.76 15.70 20.53
N TYR A 109 5.72 14.77 20.49
CA TYR A 109 5.44 13.34 20.34
C TYR A 109 4.63 12.77 21.51
N GLU A 110 4.84 13.27 22.73
CA GLU A 110 4.15 12.81 23.93
C GLU A 110 2.63 12.99 23.90
N GLU A 111 2.14 13.91 23.05
CA GLU A 111 0.71 14.13 22.85
C GLU A 111 0.09 13.11 21.89
N LEU A 112 0.90 12.33 21.17
CA LEU A 112 0.42 11.31 20.26
C LEU A 112 -0.21 10.12 21.01
N TYR A 113 -1.22 9.52 20.39
CA TYR A 113 -1.98 8.43 20.99
C TYR A 113 -1.11 7.27 21.51
N ALA A 114 0.00 6.93 20.84
CA ALA A 114 0.90 5.84 21.24
C ALA A 114 1.43 5.95 22.67
N PHE A 115 1.59 7.17 23.20
CA PHE A 115 2.09 7.41 24.57
C PHE A 115 1.00 7.31 25.63
N SER A 116 -0.28 7.36 25.24
CA SER A 116 -1.44 7.18 26.12
C SER A 116 -2.17 5.86 25.90
N TYR A 117 -1.83 5.13 24.82
CA TYR A 117 -2.40 3.85 24.49
C TYR A 117 -1.96 2.78 25.50
N ASN A 118 -2.94 2.15 26.14
CA ASN A 118 -2.70 1.09 27.12
C ASN A 118 -3.56 -0.14 26.80
N PRO A 119 -3.02 -1.16 26.12
CA PRO A 119 -3.69 -2.43 25.84
C PRO A 119 -3.78 -3.37 27.06
N LYS A 120 -3.53 -2.87 28.28
CA LYS A 120 -3.46 -3.65 29.54
C LYS A 120 -2.38 -4.76 29.52
N GLN A 121 -1.31 -4.53 28.76
CA GLN A 121 -0.12 -5.38 28.77
C GLN A 121 0.82 -4.96 29.91
N ASN A 122 1.52 -5.93 30.51
CA ASN A 122 2.58 -5.62 31.46
C ASN A 122 3.88 -5.20 30.72
N ASP A 123 4.86 -4.69 31.46
CA ASP A 123 6.12 -4.19 30.87
C ASP A 123 6.89 -5.29 30.11
N GLN A 124 6.89 -6.52 30.62
CA GLN A 124 7.54 -7.67 29.99
C GLN A 124 6.93 -7.99 28.61
N GLN A 125 5.60 -8.05 28.51
CA GLN A 125 4.89 -8.28 27.25
C GLN A 125 5.15 -7.17 26.23
N ARG A 126 5.25 -5.91 26.69
CA ARG A 126 5.60 -4.77 25.83
C ARG A 126 7.01 -4.94 25.27
N GLU A 127 7.97 -5.31 26.13
CA GLU A 127 9.35 -5.54 25.74
C GLU A 127 9.48 -6.69 24.72
N GLU A 128 8.84 -7.83 24.98
CA GLU A 128 8.78 -8.98 24.06
C GLU A 128 8.22 -8.59 22.69
N GLY A 129 7.24 -7.69 22.67
CA GLY A 129 6.66 -7.16 21.44
C GLY A 129 7.62 -6.33 20.59
N TRP A 130 8.55 -5.62 21.22
CA TRP A 130 9.62 -4.87 20.55
C TRP A 130 10.80 -5.76 20.14
N GLN A 131 11.04 -6.86 20.87
CA GLN A 131 12.09 -7.85 20.59
C GLN A 131 11.71 -8.87 19.50
N LEU A 132 10.48 -8.83 18.96
CA LEU A 132 10.02 -9.72 17.90
C LEU A 132 10.94 -9.70 16.66
N ILE A 133 11.57 -8.55 16.40
CA ILE A 133 12.44 -8.31 15.26
C ILE A 133 13.84 -7.96 15.77
N ASP A 134 14.79 -8.79 15.38
CA ASP A 134 16.22 -8.55 15.56
C ASP A 134 16.86 -8.36 14.19
N LEU A 135 17.39 -7.16 13.94
CA LEU A 135 18.06 -6.83 12.69
C LEU A 135 19.45 -7.47 12.59
N GLY A 136 20.11 -7.77 13.71
CA GLY A 136 21.37 -8.52 13.71
C GLY A 136 21.16 -9.92 13.16
N ALA A 137 20.16 -10.63 13.68
CA ALA A 137 19.74 -11.93 13.18
C ALA A 137 19.32 -11.90 11.69
N GLU A 138 18.77 -10.78 11.20
CA GLU A 138 18.44 -10.63 9.78
C GLU A 138 19.69 -10.57 8.88
N PHE A 139 20.73 -9.84 9.28
CA PHE A 139 22.00 -9.85 8.52
C PHE A 139 22.68 -11.22 8.60
N GLU A 140 22.64 -11.90 9.75
CA GLU A 140 23.13 -13.27 9.90
C GLU A 140 22.39 -14.25 8.98
N ARG A 141 21.06 -14.14 8.87
CA ARG A 141 20.25 -14.92 7.92
C ARG A 141 20.71 -14.71 6.47
N MET A 142 21.05 -13.47 6.11
CA MET A 142 21.64 -13.14 4.81
C MET A 142 23.11 -13.58 4.68
N GLY A 143 23.71 -14.18 5.71
CA GLY A 143 25.09 -14.68 5.70
C GLY A 143 26.12 -13.57 5.83
N VAL A 144 25.79 -12.52 6.59
CA VAL A 144 26.63 -11.34 6.84
C VAL A 144 26.73 -11.14 8.36
N PRO A 145 27.93 -10.94 8.95
CA PRO A 145 29.22 -10.72 8.30
C PRO A 145 29.81 -11.98 7.62
N CYS A 146 30.69 -11.76 6.64
CA CYS A 146 31.39 -12.79 5.87
C CYS A 146 32.75 -12.26 5.38
N ASP A 147 33.49 -13.05 4.59
CA ASP A 147 34.82 -12.67 4.08
C ASP A 147 34.84 -11.36 3.29
N GLN A 148 33.69 -10.97 2.72
CA GLN A 148 33.55 -9.76 1.91
C GLN A 148 32.94 -8.57 2.67
N TRP A 149 32.12 -8.83 3.71
CA TRP A 149 31.31 -7.82 4.39
C TRP A 149 31.43 -7.92 5.91
N GLN A 150 31.63 -6.78 6.58
CA GLN A 150 31.76 -6.71 8.04
C GLN A 150 30.82 -5.68 8.66
N LEU A 151 30.43 -5.92 9.91
CA LEU A 151 29.82 -4.91 10.77
C LEU A 151 30.84 -3.83 11.12
N THR A 152 30.42 -2.56 11.10
CA THR A 152 31.24 -1.43 11.54
C THR A 152 30.61 -0.69 12.71
N ASP A 153 31.44 -0.30 13.67
CA ASP A 153 31.09 0.49 14.86
C ASP A 153 31.08 2.01 14.59
N VAL A 154 31.38 2.43 13.36
CA VAL A 154 31.59 3.83 12.97
C VAL A 154 30.39 4.74 13.25
N ASN A 155 29.17 4.19 13.25
CA ASN A 155 27.93 4.91 13.50
C ASN A 155 27.23 4.52 14.81
N ARG A 156 27.92 3.82 15.74
CA ARG A 156 27.34 3.34 17.00
C ARG A 156 26.67 4.44 17.84
N ASP A 157 27.24 5.65 17.79
CA ASP A 157 26.73 6.84 18.48
C ASP A 157 26.07 7.84 17.51
N TYR A 158 25.72 7.43 16.28
CA TYR A 158 25.12 8.29 15.23
C TYR A 158 25.97 9.49 14.77
N LYS A 159 27.26 9.52 15.13
CA LYS A 159 28.18 10.65 14.85
C LYS A 159 28.50 10.82 13.36
N VAL A 160 28.49 9.73 12.59
CA VAL A 160 28.86 9.76 11.17
C VAL A 160 27.65 10.02 10.28
N CYS A 161 26.50 9.46 10.65
CA CYS A 161 25.23 9.70 9.99
C CYS A 161 24.08 9.60 11.00
N GLU A 162 23.46 10.73 11.32
CA GLU A 162 22.36 10.81 12.30
C GLU A 162 21.09 10.09 11.85
N THR A 163 20.96 9.84 10.54
CA THR A 163 19.76 9.26 9.92
C THR A 163 19.93 7.79 9.50
N TYR A 164 21.08 7.21 9.79
CA TYR A 164 21.35 5.78 9.62
C TYR A 164 21.25 5.03 10.94
N PRO A 165 21.10 3.69 10.90
CA PRO A 165 21.14 2.89 12.10
C PRO A 165 22.51 2.87 12.76
N ARG A 166 22.56 2.40 14.02
CA ARG A 166 23.82 2.20 14.76
C ARG A 166 24.72 1.19 14.08
N ASP A 167 24.13 0.06 13.71
CA ASP A 167 24.80 -1.09 13.13
C ASP A 167 24.74 -0.99 11.59
N LEU A 168 25.91 -0.93 10.96
CA LEU A 168 26.05 -0.79 9.52
C LEU A 168 27.02 -1.83 9.00
N TYR A 169 26.76 -2.34 7.79
CA TYR A 169 27.60 -3.33 7.14
C TYR A 169 28.27 -2.73 5.90
N VAL A 170 29.59 -2.91 5.82
CA VAL A 170 30.47 -2.32 4.81
C VAL A 170 31.46 -3.39 4.30
N PRO A 171 32.10 -3.19 3.13
CA PRO A 171 33.13 -4.12 2.68
C PRO A 171 34.27 -4.25 3.69
N VAL A 172 34.83 -5.45 3.86
CA VAL A 172 35.97 -5.70 4.78
C VAL A 172 37.17 -4.82 4.45
N THR A 173 37.35 -4.48 3.18
CA THR A 173 38.45 -3.62 2.70
C THR A 173 38.22 -2.12 2.91
N ALA A 174 37.02 -1.70 3.33
CA ALA A 174 36.71 -0.31 3.62
C ALA A 174 37.15 0.05 5.05
N SER A 175 38.24 0.81 5.17
CA SER A 175 38.76 1.27 6.45
C SER A 175 37.92 2.41 7.06
N LYS A 176 38.02 2.65 8.37
CA LYS A 176 37.31 3.74 9.05
C LYS A 176 37.55 5.13 8.39
N PRO A 177 38.78 5.51 7.99
CA PRO A 177 39.00 6.76 7.26
C PRO A 177 38.27 6.83 5.91
N ILE A 178 38.19 5.73 5.15
CA ILE A 178 37.44 5.66 3.89
C ILE A 178 35.96 5.95 4.15
N ILE A 179 35.38 5.32 5.18
CA ILE A 179 33.97 5.50 5.54
C ILE A 179 33.69 6.95 5.94
N VAL A 180 34.52 7.53 6.82
CA VAL A 180 34.34 8.92 7.30
C VAL A 180 34.59 9.94 6.18
N GLY A 181 35.50 9.67 5.25
CA GLY A 181 35.71 10.52 4.08
C GLY A 181 34.53 10.48 3.11
N SER A 182 34.02 9.27 2.81
CA SER A 182 32.83 9.08 1.97
C SER A 182 31.60 9.75 2.58
N SER A 183 31.38 9.62 3.90
CA SER A 183 30.22 10.26 4.54
C SER A 183 30.22 11.78 4.40
N LYS A 184 31.38 12.44 4.51
CA LYS A 184 31.49 13.89 4.30
C LYS A 184 31.17 14.32 2.87
N PHE A 185 31.36 13.43 1.90
CA PHE A 185 31.05 13.69 0.49
C PHE A 185 29.63 13.28 0.09
N ARG A 186 28.88 12.62 0.98
CA ARG A 186 27.53 12.13 0.71
C ARG A 186 26.51 13.00 1.43
N SER A 187 25.42 13.37 0.76
CA SER A 187 24.38 14.23 1.35
C SER A 187 23.92 13.69 2.71
N LYS A 188 23.93 14.54 3.74
CA LYS A 188 23.54 14.17 5.12
C LYS A 188 24.36 13.03 5.74
N GLY A 189 25.57 12.76 5.25
CA GLY A 189 26.42 11.70 5.82
C GLY A 189 26.02 10.29 5.40
N ARG A 190 25.02 10.12 4.51
CA ARG A 190 24.46 8.81 4.15
C ARG A 190 25.34 8.13 3.10
N PHE A 191 26.45 7.57 3.56
CA PHE A 191 27.46 6.89 2.77
C PHE A 191 27.00 5.50 2.28
N PRO A 192 27.65 4.91 1.25
CA PRO A 192 27.32 3.56 0.76
C PRO A 192 27.39 2.48 1.83
N VAL A 193 26.26 1.80 2.07
CA VAL A 193 26.15 0.70 3.05
C VAL A 193 25.31 -0.44 2.48
N LEU A 194 25.57 -1.66 2.94
CA LEU A 194 24.82 -2.85 2.54
C LEU A 194 23.38 -2.79 3.06
N THR A 195 22.41 -3.15 2.21
CA THR A 195 20.99 -3.30 2.60
C THR A 195 20.47 -4.71 2.32
N TYR A 196 21.05 -5.42 1.35
CA TYR A 196 20.71 -6.81 1.03
C TYR A 196 21.90 -7.51 0.36
N PHE A 197 22.15 -8.77 0.69
CA PHE A 197 23.22 -9.58 0.10
C PHE A 197 22.63 -10.85 -0.53
N TYR A 198 22.74 -10.96 -1.85
CA TYR A 198 22.24 -12.12 -2.61
C TYR A 198 23.29 -13.23 -2.62
N GLN A 199 23.13 -14.20 -1.71
CA GLN A 199 24.13 -15.24 -1.43
C GLN A 199 24.51 -16.09 -2.66
N GLU A 200 23.55 -16.41 -3.52
CA GLU A 200 23.74 -17.31 -4.66
C GLU A 200 24.74 -16.75 -5.68
N LYS A 201 24.69 -15.43 -5.95
CA LYS A 201 25.62 -14.74 -6.87
C LYS A 201 26.72 -13.96 -6.16
N LYS A 202 26.71 -13.90 -4.83
CA LYS A 202 27.59 -13.03 -4.03
C LYS A 202 27.49 -11.56 -4.43
N ALA A 203 26.31 -11.14 -4.87
CA ALA A 203 26.03 -9.79 -5.33
C ALA A 203 25.35 -8.98 -4.21
N ALA A 204 25.79 -7.74 -4.01
CA ALA A 204 25.27 -6.86 -2.97
C ALA A 204 24.35 -5.79 -3.54
N VAL A 205 23.28 -5.47 -2.81
CA VAL A 205 22.55 -4.22 -2.94
C VAL A 205 23.01 -3.29 -1.82
N CYS A 206 23.56 -2.16 -2.22
CA CYS A 206 23.96 -1.08 -1.32
C CYS A 206 23.03 0.12 -1.51
N ARG A 207 22.92 0.95 -0.47
CA ARG A 207 22.15 2.19 -0.51
C ARG A 207 22.98 3.37 -0.01
N CYS A 208 22.72 4.55 -0.57
CA CYS A 208 23.30 5.81 -0.09
C CYS A 208 22.44 7.02 -0.49
N SER A 209 22.96 8.21 -0.19
CA SER A 209 22.50 9.48 -0.76
C SER A 209 23.39 9.91 -1.94
N GLN A 210 22.95 10.95 -2.66
CA GLN A 210 23.75 11.51 -3.74
C GLN A 210 25.13 12.04 -3.26
N PRO A 211 26.15 11.99 -4.13
CA PRO A 211 27.41 12.65 -3.86
C PRO A 211 27.28 14.18 -3.94
N LEU A 212 28.16 14.88 -3.23
CA LEU A 212 28.34 16.32 -3.25
C LEU A 212 29.33 16.74 -4.35
N SER A 213 29.17 16.16 -5.55
CA SER A 213 30.12 16.31 -6.66
C SER A 213 30.09 17.67 -7.33
N GLY A 214 28.97 18.41 -7.24
CA GLY A 214 28.77 19.64 -7.98
C GLY A 214 29.16 19.49 -9.46
N PHE A 215 29.88 20.48 -9.98
CA PHE A 215 30.41 20.38 -11.34
C PHE A 215 31.67 19.51 -11.45
N SER A 216 32.58 19.60 -10.47
CA SER A 216 33.92 19.02 -10.56
C SER A 216 34.51 18.49 -9.25
N ALA A 217 33.79 18.58 -8.13
CA ALA A 217 34.28 18.09 -6.85
C ALA A 217 34.42 16.57 -6.88
N ARG A 218 35.51 16.10 -6.27
CA ARG A 218 35.95 14.70 -6.27
C ARG A 218 36.31 14.29 -4.85
N CYS A 219 36.07 13.03 -4.49
CA CYS A 219 36.41 12.47 -3.19
C CYS A 219 37.07 11.10 -3.36
N LEU A 220 38.37 11.02 -3.04
CA LEU A 220 39.15 9.79 -3.20
C LEU A 220 38.67 8.68 -2.27
N GLU A 221 38.22 9.05 -1.07
CA GLU A 221 37.66 8.11 -0.10
C GLU A 221 36.32 7.53 -0.60
N ASP A 222 35.46 8.34 -1.23
CA ASP A 222 34.20 7.86 -1.80
C ASP A 222 34.42 6.94 -3.02
N GLU A 223 35.37 7.28 -3.88
CA GLU A 223 35.79 6.41 -4.98
C GLU A 223 36.36 5.08 -4.48
N SER A 224 37.21 5.14 -3.44
CA SER A 224 37.75 3.94 -2.79
C SER A 224 36.64 3.11 -2.16
N MET A 225 35.60 3.74 -1.60
CA MET A 225 34.44 3.06 -1.05
C MET A 225 33.66 2.29 -2.12
N LEU A 226 33.37 2.92 -3.27
CA LEU A 226 32.71 2.25 -4.39
C LEU A 226 33.58 1.14 -4.99
N GLN A 227 34.90 1.35 -5.05
CA GLN A 227 35.84 0.33 -5.48
C GLN A 227 35.87 -0.86 -4.52
N ALA A 228 35.77 -0.63 -3.20
CA ALA A 228 35.69 -1.69 -2.20
C ALA A 228 34.42 -2.52 -2.37
N ILE A 229 33.27 -1.89 -2.64
CA ILE A 229 32.01 -2.57 -2.96
C ILE A 229 32.15 -3.39 -4.25
N SER A 230 32.72 -2.81 -5.30
CA SER A 230 32.95 -3.51 -6.56
C SER A 230 33.85 -4.73 -6.38
N LYS A 231 34.96 -4.60 -5.63
CA LYS A 231 35.89 -5.70 -5.36
C LYS A 231 35.32 -6.77 -4.42
N ALA A 232 34.35 -6.42 -3.58
CA ALA A 232 33.64 -7.39 -2.74
C ALA A 232 32.83 -8.42 -3.55
N ASN A 233 32.51 -8.12 -4.82
CA ASN A 233 31.87 -9.07 -5.73
C ASN A 233 32.87 -9.57 -6.79
N HIS A 234 33.40 -10.77 -6.60
CA HIS A 234 34.40 -11.34 -7.51
C HIS A 234 33.80 -11.84 -8.84
N ASN A 235 32.46 -11.94 -8.91
CA ASN A 235 31.75 -12.48 -10.06
C ASN A 235 31.40 -11.40 -11.10
N SER A 236 31.53 -10.12 -10.76
CA SER A 236 31.29 -9.00 -11.68
C SER A 236 32.51 -8.09 -11.76
N ARG A 237 32.77 -7.54 -12.96
CA ARG A 237 33.84 -6.55 -13.19
C ARG A 237 33.40 -5.12 -12.95
N PHE A 238 32.10 -4.89 -12.72
CA PHE A 238 31.53 -3.56 -12.59
C PHE A 238 30.47 -3.49 -11.49
N LEU A 239 30.26 -2.28 -10.98
CA LEU A 239 29.21 -1.90 -10.03
C LEU A 239 28.15 -1.09 -10.78
N TYR A 240 26.87 -1.48 -10.68
CA TYR A 240 25.81 -0.57 -11.13
C TYR A 240 25.62 0.56 -10.13
N VAL A 241 25.49 1.79 -10.62
CA VAL A 241 25.02 2.94 -9.83
C VAL A 241 23.66 3.34 -10.37
N MET A 242 22.64 3.16 -9.54
CA MET A 242 21.24 3.37 -9.89
C MET A 242 20.74 4.64 -9.21
N ASP A 243 20.63 5.72 -9.97
CA ASP A 243 20.02 6.95 -9.52
C ASP A 243 18.52 6.92 -9.83
N THR A 244 17.73 6.92 -8.77
CA THR A 244 16.29 6.81 -8.90
C THR A 244 15.61 8.05 -9.48
N ARG A 245 16.32 9.17 -9.64
CA ARG A 245 15.75 10.41 -10.16
C ARG A 245 15.60 10.39 -11.68
N PRO A 246 14.72 11.24 -12.24
CA PRO A 246 14.84 11.67 -13.62
C PRO A 246 16.17 12.40 -13.84
N LYS A 247 16.81 12.17 -14.99
CA LYS A 247 18.10 12.77 -15.36
C LYS A 247 18.11 14.29 -15.22
N LEU A 248 17.01 14.97 -15.60
CA LEU A 248 16.88 16.42 -15.48
C LEU A 248 16.96 16.88 -14.02
N ASN A 249 16.28 16.18 -13.11
CA ASN A 249 16.29 16.50 -11.69
C ASN A 249 17.67 16.24 -11.07
N ALA A 250 18.38 15.21 -11.53
CA ALA A 250 19.76 14.96 -11.12
C ALA A 250 20.71 16.07 -11.60
N LEU A 251 20.54 16.57 -12.83
CA LEU A 251 21.32 17.69 -13.36
C LEU A 251 21.04 19.00 -12.60
N ALA A 252 19.80 19.27 -12.24
CA ALA A 252 19.45 20.42 -11.40
C ALA A 252 20.12 20.36 -10.02
N ASN A 253 20.14 19.18 -9.39
CA ASN A 253 20.87 18.98 -8.13
C ASN A 253 22.39 19.15 -8.30
N ARG A 254 22.94 18.74 -9.45
CA ARG A 254 24.35 18.95 -9.79
C ARG A 254 24.70 20.44 -9.83
N ALA A 255 23.84 21.26 -10.44
CA ALA A 255 24.00 22.70 -10.45
C ALA A 255 23.97 23.34 -9.05
N ALA A 256 23.28 22.72 -8.09
CA ALA A 256 23.21 23.14 -6.69
C ALA A 256 24.36 22.61 -5.80
N GLY A 257 25.45 22.08 -6.39
CA GLY A 257 26.61 21.57 -5.65
C GLY A 257 26.45 20.13 -5.14
N LYS A 258 25.36 19.44 -5.50
CA LYS A 258 25.18 18.00 -5.26
C LYS A 258 25.49 17.24 -6.56
N GLY A 259 24.80 16.16 -6.90
CA GLY A 259 24.92 15.59 -8.24
C GLY A 259 24.84 14.08 -8.26
N TYR A 260 25.69 13.48 -9.08
CA TYR A 260 25.81 12.05 -9.31
C TYR A 260 27.26 11.73 -9.67
N GLU A 261 27.60 10.45 -9.64
CA GLU A 261 28.93 9.91 -9.89
C GLU A 261 29.35 10.17 -11.35
N ASN A 262 30.55 10.73 -11.54
CA ASN A 262 31.12 10.91 -12.87
C ASN A 262 31.86 9.65 -13.30
N GLU A 263 31.49 9.04 -14.43
CA GLU A 263 32.10 7.81 -14.96
C GLU A 263 33.62 7.96 -15.21
N ASP A 264 34.11 9.18 -15.47
CA ASP A 264 35.56 9.45 -15.60
C ASP A 264 36.33 9.28 -14.28
N ASN A 265 35.68 9.57 -13.15
CA ASN A 265 36.30 9.53 -11.82
C ASN A 265 36.08 8.17 -11.15
N TYR A 266 34.89 7.60 -11.32
CA TYR A 266 34.50 6.33 -10.72
C TYR A 266 34.75 5.19 -11.72
N SER A 267 35.95 4.62 -11.70
CA SER A 267 36.30 3.49 -12.57
C SER A 267 35.38 2.28 -12.30
N ASN A 268 34.99 1.57 -13.36
CA ASN A 268 34.22 0.31 -13.29
C ASN A 268 32.80 0.46 -12.75
N ILE A 269 32.17 1.63 -12.91
CA ILE A 269 30.73 1.78 -12.69
C ILE A 269 29.95 1.72 -14.01
N ARG A 270 28.67 1.31 -13.92
CA ARG A 270 27.67 1.52 -14.96
C ARG A 270 26.54 2.35 -14.39
N PHE A 271 26.34 3.55 -14.92
CA PHE A 271 25.35 4.47 -14.38
C PHE A 271 23.98 4.31 -15.05
N GLN A 272 22.90 4.26 -14.27
CA GLN A 272 21.53 4.16 -14.77
C GLN A 272 20.58 5.12 -14.04
N PHE A 273 19.82 5.92 -14.80
CA PHE A 273 18.68 6.68 -14.29
C PHE A 273 17.38 5.89 -14.47
N VAL A 274 16.50 5.86 -13.47
CA VAL A 274 15.19 5.17 -13.58
C VAL A 274 13.96 6.08 -13.54
N GLY A 275 14.11 7.38 -13.25
CA GLY A 275 13.03 8.35 -13.55
C GLY A 275 11.87 8.42 -12.56
N ILE A 276 12.09 8.13 -11.27
CA ILE A 276 11.06 8.29 -10.24
C ILE A 276 11.05 9.73 -9.71
N GLU A 277 9.92 10.41 -9.92
CA GLU A 277 9.71 11.82 -9.55
C GLU A 277 9.84 12.09 -8.04
N ASN A 278 9.91 13.38 -7.67
CA ASN A 278 10.10 13.78 -6.27
C ASN A 278 8.79 13.73 -5.45
N ILE A 279 8.92 13.94 -4.14
CA ILE A 279 7.81 13.89 -3.16
C ILE A 279 6.66 14.85 -3.49
N HIS A 280 6.94 16.02 -4.07
CA HIS A 280 5.90 17.01 -4.39
C HIS A 280 5.02 16.55 -5.55
N VAL A 281 5.62 15.88 -6.54
CA VAL A 281 4.88 15.26 -7.66
C VAL A 281 3.99 14.13 -7.13
N MET A 282 4.51 13.28 -6.24
CA MET A 282 3.73 12.16 -5.67
C MET A 282 2.54 12.66 -4.83
N ARG A 283 2.74 13.70 -4.02
CA ARG A 283 1.66 14.36 -3.28
C ARG A 283 0.59 14.92 -4.22
N SER A 284 0.99 15.65 -5.26
CA SER A 284 0.04 16.20 -6.24
C SER A 284 -0.70 15.11 -7.00
N SER A 285 -0.02 14.01 -7.34
CA SER A 285 -0.62 12.86 -8.00
C SER A 285 -1.70 12.20 -7.13
N LEU A 286 -1.41 11.96 -5.85
CA LEU A 286 -2.40 11.43 -4.91
C LEU A 286 -3.57 12.40 -4.71
N GLN A 287 -3.33 13.70 -4.61
CA GLN A 287 -4.41 14.67 -4.48
C GLN A 287 -5.39 14.58 -5.65
N LYS A 288 -4.89 14.57 -6.89
CA LYS A 288 -5.71 14.40 -8.10
C LYS A 288 -6.46 13.07 -8.09
N LEU A 289 -5.81 11.99 -7.64
CA LEU A 289 -6.45 10.69 -7.50
C LEU A 289 -7.65 10.77 -6.54
N LEU A 290 -7.45 11.35 -5.36
CA LEU A 290 -8.48 11.49 -4.33
C LEU A 290 -9.63 12.43 -4.73
N GLU A 291 -9.33 13.45 -5.54
CA GLU A 291 -10.36 14.31 -6.15
C GLU A 291 -11.26 13.50 -7.09
N VAL A 292 -10.68 12.68 -7.98
CA VAL A 292 -11.43 11.83 -8.91
C VAL A 292 -12.24 10.77 -8.17
N THR A 293 -11.61 10.01 -7.26
CA THR A 293 -12.30 8.98 -6.47
C THR A 293 -13.36 9.57 -5.57
N GLY A 294 -13.20 10.84 -5.19
CA GLY A 294 -14.10 11.52 -4.30
C GLY A 294 -15.30 12.20 -4.93
N THR A 295 -15.31 12.36 -6.25
CA THR A 295 -16.36 13.10 -6.93
C THR A 295 -17.60 12.23 -7.12
N ARG A 296 -18.78 12.80 -6.83
CA ARG A 296 -20.07 12.14 -6.99
C ARG A 296 -20.46 12.04 -8.47
N SER A 297 -21.11 10.93 -8.84
CA SER A 297 -21.81 10.77 -10.13
C SER A 297 -20.91 10.94 -11.37
N LEU A 298 -19.65 10.49 -11.31
CA LEU A 298 -18.79 10.44 -12.50
C LEU A 298 -19.28 9.40 -13.50
N SER A 299 -19.18 9.74 -14.79
CA SER A 299 -19.25 8.74 -15.84
C SER A 299 -18.02 7.82 -15.79
N MET A 300 -18.13 6.60 -16.32
CA MET A 300 -16.99 5.69 -16.37
C MET A 300 -15.84 6.28 -17.21
N SER A 301 -16.15 6.99 -18.28
CA SER A 301 -15.17 7.65 -19.14
C SER A 301 -14.38 8.71 -18.37
N ASP A 302 -15.09 9.62 -17.68
CA ASP A 302 -14.45 10.69 -16.91
C ASP A 302 -13.64 10.14 -15.74
N TYR A 303 -14.11 9.05 -15.11
CA TYR A 303 -13.37 8.36 -14.06
C TYR A 303 -12.04 7.80 -14.56
N LEU A 304 -12.04 7.12 -15.72
CA LEU A 304 -10.82 6.56 -16.30
C LEU A 304 -9.85 7.65 -16.77
N VAL A 305 -10.35 8.69 -17.41
CA VAL A 305 -9.54 9.86 -17.81
C VAL A 305 -8.97 10.56 -16.57
N GLY A 306 -9.78 10.76 -15.54
CA GLY A 306 -9.35 11.31 -14.26
C GLY A 306 -8.24 10.49 -13.62
N LEU A 307 -8.42 9.16 -13.55
CA LEU A 307 -7.43 8.22 -13.03
C LEU A 307 -6.10 8.30 -13.79
N GLU A 308 -6.15 8.32 -15.12
CA GLU A 308 -4.96 8.48 -15.97
C GLU A 308 -4.28 9.83 -15.74
N SER A 309 -5.05 10.92 -15.71
CA SER A 309 -4.56 12.30 -15.53
C SER A 309 -3.93 12.54 -14.15
N SER A 310 -4.27 11.74 -13.15
CA SER A 310 -3.61 11.76 -11.84
C SER A 310 -2.14 11.33 -11.94
N GLY A 311 -1.78 10.52 -12.93
CA GLY A 311 -0.45 9.93 -13.09
C GLY A 311 -0.10 8.87 -12.05
N TRP A 312 -1.01 8.52 -11.13
CA TRP A 312 -0.71 7.68 -9.98
C TRP A 312 -0.18 6.30 -10.38
N LEU A 313 -0.91 5.57 -11.23
CA LEU A 313 -0.51 4.25 -11.71
C LEU A 313 0.79 4.28 -12.53
N ARG A 314 1.07 5.39 -13.24
CA ARG A 314 2.34 5.60 -13.93
C ARG A 314 3.51 5.69 -12.94
N HIS A 315 3.31 6.35 -11.79
CA HIS A 315 4.32 6.41 -10.74
C HIS A 315 4.53 5.06 -10.05
N ILE A 316 3.45 4.33 -9.74
CA ILE A 316 3.54 2.95 -9.23
C ILE A 316 4.31 2.05 -10.19
N LYS A 317 4.00 2.13 -11.50
CA LYS A 317 4.73 1.42 -12.55
C LYS A 317 6.21 1.75 -12.55
N ALA A 318 6.58 3.03 -12.51
CA ALA A 318 7.98 3.46 -12.54
C ALA A 318 8.79 2.92 -11.35
N ILE A 319 8.17 2.82 -10.16
CA ILE A 319 8.79 2.22 -8.98
C ILE A 319 9.01 0.71 -9.17
N VAL A 320 8.02 -0.01 -9.71
CA VAL A 320 8.15 -1.44 -10.01
C VAL A 320 9.18 -1.70 -11.12
N ASP A 321 9.20 -0.89 -12.18
CA ASP A 321 10.23 -0.98 -13.24
C ASP A 321 11.65 -0.86 -12.66
N ALA A 322 11.85 0.09 -11.74
CA ALA A 322 13.12 0.28 -11.05
C ALA A 322 13.50 -0.95 -10.20
N ALA A 323 12.56 -1.51 -9.44
CA ALA A 323 12.80 -2.73 -8.67
C ALA A 323 13.13 -3.93 -9.57
N VAL A 324 12.42 -4.09 -10.70
CA VAL A 324 12.72 -5.14 -11.69
C VAL A 324 14.11 -4.98 -12.29
N PHE A 325 14.53 -3.76 -12.60
CA PHE A 325 15.89 -3.50 -13.07
C PHE A 325 16.93 -3.90 -12.02
N LEU A 326 16.75 -3.47 -10.77
CA LEU A 326 17.62 -3.84 -9.65
C LEU A 326 17.71 -5.37 -9.50
N THR A 327 16.57 -6.06 -9.49
CA THR A 327 16.50 -7.51 -9.36
C THR A 327 17.26 -8.20 -10.49
N ARG A 328 17.03 -7.81 -11.76
CA ARG A 328 17.73 -8.43 -12.90
C ARG A 328 19.23 -8.19 -12.88
N ALA A 329 19.68 -6.99 -12.50
CA ALA A 329 21.10 -6.69 -12.35
C ALA A 329 21.78 -7.61 -11.32
N VAL A 330 21.10 -7.93 -10.22
CA VAL A 330 21.61 -8.79 -9.17
C VAL A 330 21.52 -10.28 -9.53
N THR A 331 20.36 -10.75 -10.00
CA THR A 331 20.08 -12.19 -10.16
C THR A 331 20.55 -12.75 -11.49
N VAL A 332 20.40 -11.98 -12.59
CA VAL A 332 20.77 -12.40 -13.95
C VAL A 332 22.21 -12.05 -14.26
N GLU A 333 22.59 -10.77 -14.06
CA GLU A 333 23.95 -10.32 -14.37
C GLU A 333 24.96 -10.62 -13.26
N GLY A 334 24.50 -10.94 -12.03
CA GLY A 334 25.38 -11.18 -10.89
C GLY A 334 26.14 -9.93 -10.44
N ALA A 335 25.68 -8.73 -10.82
CA ALA A 335 26.33 -7.47 -10.50
C ALA A 335 25.85 -6.92 -9.15
N SER A 336 26.75 -6.27 -8.41
CA SER A 336 26.35 -5.48 -7.25
C SER A 336 25.78 -4.14 -7.72
N VAL A 337 24.88 -3.57 -6.93
CA VAL A 337 24.16 -2.34 -7.27
C VAL A 337 24.19 -1.38 -6.10
N LEU A 338 24.61 -0.14 -6.33
CA LEU A 338 24.47 0.99 -5.42
C LEU A 338 23.25 1.81 -5.82
N VAL A 339 22.21 1.79 -4.98
CA VAL A 339 20.97 2.54 -5.21
C VAL A 339 21.02 3.85 -4.42
N HIS A 340 20.76 4.97 -5.09
CA HIS A 340 20.55 6.23 -4.40
C HIS A 340 19.51 7.11 -5.10
N CYS A 341 19.25 8.25 -4.48
CA CYS A 341 18.41 9.31 -5.03
C CYS A 341 19.03 10.64 -4.64
N SER A 342 18.23 11.65 -4.29
CA SER A 342 18.74 12.84 -3.62
C SER A 342 19.28 12.50 -2.21
N ASP A 343 18.41 12.19 -1.26
CA ASP A 343 18.81 12.02 0.15
C ASP A 343 18.83 10.54 0.62
N GLY A 344 18.37 9.60 -0.21
CA GLY A 344 18.55 8.17 0.07
C GLY A 344 17.58 7.54 1.08
N TRP A 345 16.44 8.18 1.38
CA TRP A 345 15.43 7.67 2.35
C TRP A 345 14.00 7.55 1.82
N ASP A 346 13.69 8.10 0.63
CA ASP A 346 12.37 7.97 0.00
C ASP A 346 12.40 6.89 -1.11
N ARG A 347 12.67 7.30 -2.36
CA ARG A 347 12.75 6.40 -3.53
C ARG A 347 13.75 5.26 -3.37
N THR A 348 14.86 5.53 -2.69
CA THR A 348 15.87 4.49 -2.39
C THR A 348 15.28 3.41 -1.48
N ALA A 349 14.46 3.76 -0.48
CA ALA A 349 13.79 2.77 0.37
C ALA A 349 12.77 1.96 -0.44
N GLN A 350 11.99 2.60 -1.31
CA GLN A 350 11.04 1.93 -2.22
C GLN A 350 11.75 0.87 -3.07
N VAL A 351 12.82 1.26 -3.77
CA VAL A 351 13.53 0.38 -4.71
C VAL A 351 14.29 -0.73 -4.00
N CYS A 352 15.02 -0.43 -2.91
CA CYS A 352 15.75 -1.43 -2.14
C CYS A 352 14.80 -2.47 -1.54
N ALA A 353 13.70 -2.02 -0.91
CA ALA A 353 12.76 -2.92 -0.26
C ALA A 353 12.02 -3.80 -1.28
N LEU A 354 11.56 -3.22 -2.40
CA LEU A 354 10.91 -3.99 -3.47
C LEU A 354 11.87 -4.96 -4.16
N GLY A 355 13.10 -4.53 -4.45
CA GLY A 355 14.11 -5.42 -5.03
C GLY A 355 14.40 -6.62 -4.13
N ALA A 356 14.55 -6.39 -2.83
CA ALA A 356 14.71 -7.44 -1.83
C ALA A 356 13.48 -8.37 -1.78
N LEU A 357 12.26 -7.81 -1.80
CA LEU A 357 11.01 -8.58 -1.82
C LEU A 357 10.86 -9.46 -3.06
N LEU A 358 11.33 -8.99 -4.23
CA LEU A 358 11.34 -9.75 -5.47
C LEU A 358 12.39 -10.87 -5.45
N MET A 359 13.50 -10.72 -4.72
CA MET A 359 14.62 -11.66 -4.71
C MET A 359 14.59 -12.68 -3.56
N ASP A 360 13.87 -12.40 -2.47
CA ASP A 360 13.90 -13.21 -1.25
C ASP A 360 12.48 -13.67 -0.83
N PRO A 361 12.18 -14.98 -0.89
CA PRO A 361 10.96 -15.56 -0.32
C PRO A 361 10.69 -15.19 1.14
N TYR A 362 11.75 -15.01 1.96
CA TYR A 362 11.59 -14.68 3.37
C TYR A 362 10.79 -13.40 3.57
N TYR A 363 11.08 -12.34 2.81
CA TYR A 363 10.37 -11.06 2.92
C TYR A 363 8.91 -11.12 2.45
N ARG A 364 8.50 -12.21 1.77
CA ARG A 364 7.12 -12.48 1.37
C ARG A 364 6.30 -13.19 2.46
N THR A 365 6.94 -13.58 3.56
CA THR A 365 6.26 -14.04 4.78
C THR A 365 5.77 -12.85 5.61
N ILE A 366 4.78 -13.06 6.49
CA ILE A 366 4.28 -12.01 7.41
C ILE A 366 5.44 -11.45 8.23
N LYS A 367 6.20 -12.33 8.91
CA LYS A 367 7.33 -11.90 9.74
C LYS A 367 8.41 -11.23 8.91
N GLY A 368 8.79 -11.80 7.77
CA GLY A 368 9.83 -11.24 6.94
C GLY A 368 9.45 -9.88 6.35
N PHE A 369 8.19 -9.65 6.00
CA PHE A 369 7.74 -8.32 5.55
C PHE A 369 7.85 -7.26 6.64
N MET A 370 7.56 -7.63 7.90
CA MET A 370 7.76 -6.74 9.04
C MET A 370 9.26 -6.43 9.25
N VAL A 371 10.13 -7.44 9.13
CA VAL A 371 11.59 -7.26 9.16
C VAL A 371 12.07 -6.36 8.02
N LEU A 372 11.52 -6.52 6.82
CA LEU A 372 11.83 -5.66 5.66
C LEU A 372 11.49 -4.19 5.94
N ILE A 373 10.33 -3.92 6.54
CA ILE A 373 9.91 -2.57 6.93
C ILE A 373 10.82 -2.02 8.03
N GLU A 374 11.08 -2.79 9.09
CA GLU A 374 11.99 -2.40 10.18
C GLU A 374 13.39 -2.06 9.66
N LYS A 375 13.92 -2.88 8.75
CA LYS A 375 15.23 -2.64 8.13
C LYS A 375 15.18 -1.44 7.18
N ASP A 376 14.48 -1.55 6.06
CA ASP A 376 14.69 -0.65 4.91
C ASP A 376 14.03 0.73 5.06
N TRP A 377 13.07 0.84 5.98
CA TRP A 377 12.29 2.07 6.20
C TRP A 377 12.55 2.66 7.58
N ILE A 378 12.32 1.88 8.64
CA ILE A 378 12.38 2.38 10.01
C ILE A 378 13.85 2.64 10.38
N SER A 379 14.73 1.63 10.34
CA SER A 379 16.13 1.76 10.77
C SER A 379 16.95 2.67 9.86
N PHE A 380 16.76 2.57 8.53
CA PHE A 380 17.42 3.43 7.54
C PHE A 380 16.82 4.84 7.41
N GLY A 381 15.93 5.24 8.31
CA GLY A 381 15.56 6.65 8.52
C GLY A 381 14.67 7.23 7.44
N HIS A 382 13.66 6.49 6.98
CA HIS A 382 12.53 7.10 6.29
C HIS A 382 11.83 8.08 7.25
N LYS A 383 11.57 9.29 6.75
CA LYS A 383 11.04 10.42 7.54
C LYS A 383 9.53 10.29 7.81
N PHE A 384 9.09 9.24 8.49
CA PHE A 384 7.65 8.96 8.69
C PHE A 384 6.91 10.14 9.35
N ALA A 385 7.48 10.80 10.35
CA ALA A 385 6.84 11.93 10.99
C ALA A 385 6.53 13.08 10.02
N ASP A 386 7.48 13.38 9.13
CA ASP A 386 7.33 14.44 8.14
C ASP A 386 6.47 13.99 6.96
N ARG A 387 6.63 12.75 6.48
CA ARG A 387 5.89 12.22 5.31
C ARG A 387 4.42 11.99 5.62
N CYS A 388 4.10 11.62 6.86
CA CYS A 388 2.75 11.27 7.31
C CYS A 388 2.08 12.36 8.16
N ASP A 389 2.70 13.53 8.31
CA ASP A 389 2.15 14.69 9.01
C ASP A 389 1.76 14.37 10.46
N GLN A 390 2.72 13.81 11.22
CA GLN A 390 2.48 13.38 12.61
C GLN A 390 2.47 14.55 13.61
N LEU A 391 3.19 15.63 13.30
CA LEU A 391 3.31 16.85 14.11
C LEU A 391 3.11 18.08 13.20
N ASP A 392 3.03 19.29 13.79
CA ASP A 392 2.93 20.57 13.06
C ASP A 392 4.26 20.91 12.33
N GLY A 393 4.52 20.20 11.23
CA GLY A 393 5.72 20.32 10.39
C GLY A 393 5.51 21.13 9.10
N ASP A 394 6.49 21.10 8.19
CA ASP A 394 6.33 21.73 6.87
C ASP A 394 5.38 20.88 6.00
N PRO A 395 4.21 21.41 5.58
CA PRO A 395 3.28 20.67 4.73
C PRO A 395 3.89 20.29 3.37
N LYS A 396 4.99 20.92 2.94
CA LYS A 396 5.74 20.55 1.72
C LYS A 396 6.49 19.23 1.85
N GLU A 397 6.80 18.79 3.06
CA GLU A 397 7.46 17.52 3.31
C GLU A 397 6.50 16.32 3.32
N VAL A 398 5.18 16.55 3.42
CA VAL A 398 4.16 15.50 3.41
C VAL A 398 4.08 14.84 2.02
N SER A 399 4.12 13.51 1.97
CA SER A 399 4.07 12.77 0.70
C SER A 399 3.80 11.28 0.91
N PRO A 400 3.02 10.62 0.02
CA PRO A 400 2.57 9.23 0.19
C PRO A 400 3.61 8.18 -0.21
N ILE A 401 4.87 8.32 0.21
CA ILE A 401 5.97 7.47 -0.25
C ILE A 401 5.82 6.02 0.23
N PHE A 402 5.46 5.83 1.50
CA PHE A 402 5.21 4.49 2.05
C PHE A 402 3.90 3.89 1.53
N THR A 403 2.85 4.71 1.32
CA THR A 403 1.61 4.31 0.65
C THR A 403 1.89 3.75 -0.75
N GLN A 404 2.72 4.42 -1.55
CA GLN A 404 3.14 3.90 -2.87
C GLN A 404 3.85 2.56 -2.76
N PHE A 405 4.71 2.38 -1.76
CA PHE A 405 5.37 1.09 -1.53
C PHE A 405 4.36 -0.02 -1.24
N LEU A 406 3.41 0.21 -0.32
CA LEU A 406 2.37 -0.77 -0.02
C LEU A 406 1.52 -1.09 -1.26
N GLU A 407 1.23 -0.10 -2.10
CA GLU A 407 0.51 -0.32 -3.36
C GLU A 407 1.35 -1.13 -4.36
N CYS A 408 2.64 -0.85 -4.50
CA CYS A 408 3.54 -1.70 -5.30
C CYS A 408 3.50 -3.15 -4.81
N VAL A 409 3.54 -3.39 -3.49
CA VAL A 409 3.43 -4.73 -2.91
C VAL A 409 2.08 -5.36 -3.25
N TRP A 410 0.98 -4.60 -3.14
CA TRP A 410 -0.35 -5.07 -3.54
C TRP A 410 -0.40 -5.47 -5.03
N GLN A 411 0.18 -4.68 -5.94
CA GLN A 411 0.29 -5.05 -7.36
C GLN A 411 1.02 -6.40 -7.55
N LEU A 412 2.06 -6.68 -6.74
CA LEU A 412 2.75 -7.97 -6.77
C LEU A 412 1.87 -9.10 -6.24
N THR A 413 1.09 -8.88 -5.18
CA THR A 413 0.14 -9.89 -4.69
C THR A 413 -0.94 -10.24 -5.71
N GLU A 414 -1.35 -9.26 -6.53
CA GLU A 414 -2.30 -9.46 -7.63
C GLU A 414 -1.72 -10.27 -8.79
N GLN A 415 -0.43 -10.09 -9.09
CA GLN A 415 0.27 -10.85 -10.15
C GLN A 415 0.72 -12.24 -9.68
N PHE A 416 1.03 -12.40 -8.39
CA PHE A 416 1.53 -13.65 -7.81
C PHE A 416 0.71 -14.09 -6.58
N PRO A 417 -0.53 -14.57 -6.77
CA PRO A 417 -1.45 -14.85 -5.66
C PRO A 417 -0.98 -15.92 -4.67
N GLN A 418 0.00 -16.76 -5.03
CA GLN A 418 0.51 -17.84 -4.17
C GLN A 418 1.85 -17.50 -3.50
N ALA A 419 2.47 -16.37 -3.85
CA ALA A 419 3.85 -16.04 -3.46
C ALA A 419 3.97 -15.39 -2.07
N PHE A 420 2.89 -14.83 -1.54
CA PHE A 420 2.89 -14.02 -0.31
C PHE A 420 2.07 -14.70 0.78
N GLU A 421 2.63 -14.84 1.99
CA GLU A 421 1.94 -15.41 3.15
C GLU A 421 0.80 -14.50 3.64
N PHE A 422 0.93 -13.20 3.40
CA PHE A 422 -0.05 -12.20 3.82
C PHE A 422 -1.06 -11.86 2.72
N SER A 423 -2.26 -11.50 3.14
CA SER A 423 -3.35 -11.01 2.29
C SER A 423 -3.34 -9.49 2.17
N GLU A 424 -4.18 -8.95 1.29
CA GLU A 424 -4.44 -7.51 1.14
C GLU A 424 -4.81 -6.83 2.47
N TRP A 425 -5.55 -7.54 3.35
CA TRP A 425 -5.96 -7.00 4.65
C TRP A 425 -4.75 -6.62 5.53
N PHE A 426 -3.66 -7.39 5.47
CA PHE A 426 -2.44 -7.07 6.20
C PHE A 426 -1.84 -5.73 5.77
N LEU A 427 -1.80 -5.46 4.46
CA LEU A 427 -1.28 -4.22 3.91
C LEU A 427 -2.14 -3.01 4.32
N LEU A 428 -3.47 -3.18 4.29
CA LEU A 428 -4.42 -2.15 4.75
C LEU A 428 -4.26 -1.87 6.25
N GLN A 429 -4.05 -2.89 7.09
CA GLN A 429 -3.80 -2.69 8.52
C GLN A 429 -2.48 -1.97 8.80
N ILE A 430 -1.42 -2.27 8.05
CA ILE A 430 -0.16 -1.51 8.13
C ILE A 430 -0.41 -0.05 7.75
N HIS A 431 -1.10 0.22 6.64
CA HIS A 431 -1.41 1.58 6.21
C HIS A 431 -2.22 2.35 7.26
N GLU A 432 -3.23 1.71 7.87
CA GLU A 432 -4.05 2.31 8.93
C GLU A 432 -3.18 2.78 10.11
N HIS A 433 -2.24 1.93 10.55
CA HIS A 433 -1.42 2.17 11.73
C HIS A 433 -0.19 3.05 11.48
N VAL A 434 0.21 3.26 10.22
CA VAL A 434 1.17 4.32 9.85
C VAL A 434 0.59 5.70 10.18
N HIS A 435 -0.73 5.88 10.01
CA HIS A 435 -1.41 7.16 10.25
C HIS A 435 -2.10 7.26 11.61
N SER A 436 -2.38 6.14 12.28
CA SER A 436 -3.15 6.16 13.55
C SER A 436 -2.36 6.70 14.73
N CYS A 437 -1.03 6.66 14.65
CA CYS A 437 -0.12 6.96 15.76
C CYS A 437 -0.48 6.20 17.05
N GLN A 438 -1.06 5.00 16.94
CA GLN A 438 -1.42 4.15 18.09
C GLN A 438 -0.24 3.32 18.60
N TYR A 439 0.71 3.02 17.72
CA TYR A 439 1.91 2.23 18.01
C TYR A 439 3.17 3.04 17.71
N GLY A 440 4.27 2.72 18.38
CA GLY A 440 5.51 3.50 18.27
C GLY A 440 6.32 3.29 16.99
N ASN A 441 6.05 2.23 16.20
CA ASN A 441 6.98 1.79 15.14
C ASN A 441 7.24 2.85 14.07
N PHE A 442 6.20 3.58 13.69
CA PHE A 442 6.28 4.61 12.64
C PHE A 442 6.47 6.02 13.19
N LEU A 443 6.65 6.20 14.51
CA LEU A 443 6.87 7.52 15.08
C LEU A 443 8.31 8.00 14.86
N GLY A 444 8.49 9.28 14.56
CA GLY A 444 9.80 9.88 14.33
C GLY A 444 10.39 9.60 12.95
N ASN A 445 11.52 10.25 12.67
CA ASN A 445 12.14 10.31 11.34
C ASN A 445 13.38 9.42 11.18
N ASN A 446 13.97 8.94 12.27
CA ASN A 446 15.15 8.08 12.24
C ASN A 446 15.31 7.30 13.55
N GLN A 447 16.16 6.27 13.56
CA GLN A 447 16.37 5.41 14.72
C GLN A 447 16.86 6.18 15.95
N ARG A 448 17.80 7.12 15.78
CA ARG A 448 18.34 7.94 16.89
C ARG A 448 17.22 8.66 17.64
N GLN A 449 16.34 9.35 16.93
CA GLN A 449 15.22 10.07 17.53
C GLN A 449 14.27 9.10 18.28
N ARG A 450 14.04 7.90 17.74
CA ARG A 450 13.18 6.89 18.38
C ARG A 450 13.76 6.40 19.70
N GLU A 451 15.08 6.29 19.80
CA GLU A 451 15.78 5.94 21.04
C GLU A 451 15.79 7.09 22.04
N GLU A 452 16.01 8.34 21.57
CA GLU A 452 15.89 9.54 22.41
C GLU A 452 14.48 9.70 23.00
N LEU A 453 13.44 9.33 22.24
CA LEU A 453 12.04 9.31 22.68
C LEU A 453 11.68 8.10 23.56
N GLN A 454 12.59 7.12 23.70
CA GLN A 454 12.36 5.89 24.46
C GLN A 454 11.08 5.15 24.03
N LEU A 455 10.89 5.00 22.71
CA LEU A 455 9.64 4.44 22.19
C LEU A 455 9.42 2.98 22.62
N ARG A 456 10.49 2.21 22.82
CA ARG A 456 10.39 0.80 23.25
C ARG A 456 9.84 0.68 24.68
N GLU A 457 10.19 1.63 25.52
CA GLU A 457 9.82 1.69 26.92
C GLU A 457 8.47 2.37 27.13
N ARG A 458 8.12 3.34 26.27
CA ARG A 458 6.96 4.23 26.47
C ARG A 458 5.77 3.93 25.57
N THR A 459 5.92 3.07 24.57
CA THR A 459 4.86 2.76 23.59
C THR A 459 4.81 1.27 23.25
N HIS A 460 3.75 0.83 22.58
CA HIS A 460 3.57 -0.56 22.16
C HIS A 460 3.97 -0.77 20.70
N SER A 461 4.44 -1.98 20.40
CA SER A 461 4.80 -2.42 19.04
C SER A 461 3.57 -2.87 18.26
N LEU A 462 3.37 -2.32 17.05
CA LEU A 462 2.37 -2.78 16.07
C LEU A 462 2.58 -4.25 15.73
N TRP A 463 3.83 -4.69 15.69
CA TRP A 463 4.20 -6.03 15.27
C TRP A 463 3.67 -7.09 16.21
N ALA A 464 3.67 -6.83 17.51
CA ALA A 464 3.08 -7.72 18.51
C ALA A 464 1.57 -7.88 18.27
N PHE A 465 0.87 -6.77 17.98
CA PHE A 465 -0.55 -6.77 17.68
C PHE A 465 -0.87 -7.59 16.41
N LEU A 466 -0.24 -7.28 15.28
CA LEU A 466 -0.50 -7.99 14.02
C LEU A 466 -0.14 -9.49 14.10
N MET A 467 0.88 -9.86 14.88
CA MET A 467 1.22 -11.27 15.12
C MET A 467 0.20 -11.97 16.02
N SER A 468 -0.38 -11.27 16.99
CA SER A 468 -1.46 -11.84 17.81
C SER A 468 -2.72 -12.15 16.97
N GLU A 469 -2.94 -11.37 15.91
CA GLU A 469 -4.03 -11.55 14.94
C GLU A 469 -3.60 -12.23 13.64
N LYS A 470 -2.45 -12.92 13.61
CA LYS A 470 -1.83 -13.48 12.38
C LYS A 470 -2.82 -14.18 11.45
N ARG A 471 -3.78 -14.94 12.01
CA ARG A 471 -4.80 -15.68 11.24
C ARG A 471 -5.65 -14.79 10.34
N ASN A 472 -5.96 -13.56 10.75
CA ASN A 472 -6.75 -12.59 9.98
C ASN A 472 -6.00 -12.07 8.75
N HIS A 473 -4.67 -12.20 8.76
CA HIS A 473 -3.78 -11.65 7.76
C HIS A 473 -3.28 -12.69 6.77
N LEU A 474 -3.55 -13.97 7.00
CA LEU A 474 -3.06 -15.05 6.14
C LEU A 474 -3.72 -15.04 4.76
N ASN A 475 -2.90 -15.23 3.73
CA ASN A 475 -3.32 -15.55 2.39
C ASN A 475 -3.59 -17.07 2.27
N PRO A 476 -4.84 -17.49 2.01
CA PRO A 476 -5.20 -18.92 1.92
C PRO A 476 -4.58 -19.65 0.72
N PHE A 477 -4.07 -18.90 -0.26
CA PHE A 477 -3.42 -19.42 -1.46
C PHE A 477 -1.90 -19.46 -1.35
N TYR A 478 -1.34 -18.95 -0.25
CA TYR A 478 0.09 -18.99 -0.05
C TYR A 478 0.61 -20.43 -0.14
N SER A 479 1.61 -20.63 -0.99
CA SER A 479 2.25 -21.92 -1.20
C SER A 479 3.76 -21.76 -0.96
N PRO A 480 4.30 -22.34 0.12
CA PRO A 480 5.74 -22.41 0.34
C PRO A 480 6.47 -23.05 -0.85
N ALA A 481 5.90 -24.13 -1.40
CA ALA A 481 6.45 -24.81 -2.58
C ALA A 481 6.51 -23.91 -3.83
N TYR A 482 5.51 -23.03 -4.02
CA TYR A 482 5.58 -22.04 -5.10
C TYR A 482 6.74 -21.08 -4.91
N SER A 483 6.97 -20.61 -3.68
CA SER A 483 8.02 -19.66 -3.35
C SER A 483 9.42 -20.29 -3.43
N GLU A 484 9.55 -21.58 -3.13
CA GLU A 484 10.77 -22.36 -3.33
C GLU A 484 11.06 -22.59 -4.82
N ALA A 485 10.04 -22.89 -5.64
CA ALA A 485 10.19 -23.06 -7.08
C ALA A 485 10.42 -21.73 -7.83
N HIS A 486 9.93 -20.62 -7.28
CA HIS A 486 10.05 -19.27 -7.84
C HIS A 486 10.65 -18.32 -6.79
N PRO A 487 11.95 -18.50 -6.46
CA PRO A 487 12.61 -17.71 -5.43
C PRO A 487 12.74 -16.24 -5.83
N VAL A 488 12.88 -15.98 -7.13
CA VAL A 488 12.88 -14.65 -7.73
C VAL A 488 11.57 -14.43 -8.49
N LEU A 489 10.87 -13.32 -8.20
CA LEU A 489 9.65 -12.92 -8.90
C LEU A 489 9.98 -11.95 -10.05
N GLU A 490 9.37 -12.19 -11.21
CA GLU A 490 9.52 -11.35 -12.40
C GLU A 490 8.17 -10.73 -12.79
N PRO A 491 7.74 -9.64 -12.13
CA PRO A 491 6.47 -9.00 -12.43
C PRO A 491 6.46 -8.44 -13.84
N SER A 492 5.32 -8.56 -14.52
CA SER A 492 5.11 -7.89 -15.79
C SER A 492 4.79 -6.42 -15.54
N THR A 493 5.52 -5.55 -16.23
CA THR A 493 5.35 -4.09 -16.10
C THR A 493 4.59 -3.46 -17.27
N LEU A 494 3.84 -4.27 -18.05
CA LEU A 494 2.96 -3.76 -19.08
C LEU A 494 1.83 -2.91 -18.45
N PRO A 495 1.47 -1.74 -19.04
CA PRO A 495 0.56 -0.80 -18.39
C PRO A 495 -0.78 -1.40 -17.94
N TYR A 496 -1.35 -2.31 -18.73
CA TYR A 496 -2.65 -2.93 -18.44
C TYR A 496 -2.64 -3.97 -17.31
N HIS A 497 -1.46 -4.34 -16.78
CA HIS A 497 -1.34 -5.19 -15.59
C HIS A 497 -1.38 -4.40 -14.28
N PHE A 498 -1.23 -3.07 -14.32
CA PHE A 498 -1.38 -2.23 -13.13
C PHE A 498 -2.85 -1.93 -12.90
N LYS A 499 -3.34 -2.33 -11.72
CA LYS A 499 -4.74 -2.15 -11.35
C LYS A 499 -4.89 -0.98 -10.40
N PHE A 500 -6.06 -0.36 -10.37
CA PHE A 500 -6.39 0.61 -9.33
C PHE A 500 -6.73 -0.10 -8.01
N TRP A 501 -6.05 0.25 -6.91
CA TRP A 501 -6.26 -0.38 -5.61
C TRP A 501 -7.55 0.10 -4.92
N ARG A 502 -8.68 -0.40 -5.41
CA ARG A 502 -10.01 0.03 -4.94
C ARG A 502 -10.19 -0.14 -3.43
N SER A 503 -9.73 -1.24 -2.83
CA SER A 503 -9.95 -1.50 -1.40
C SER A 503 -9.25 -0.49 -0.49
N MET A 504 -8.19 0.17 -0.98
CA MET A 504 -7.51 1.25 -0.29
C MET A 504 -8.30 2.56 -0.39
N TYR A 505 -8.55 3.00 -1.63
CA TYR A 505 -9.11 4.34 -1.89
C TYR A 505 -10.64 4.44 -1.71
N HIS A 506 -11.34 3.30 -1.67
CA HIS A 506 -12.79 3.20 -1.44
C HIS A 506 -13.14 2.31 -0.24
N GLN A 507 -12.20 2.10 0.69
CA GLN A 507 -12.38 1.21 1.85
C GLN A 507 -13.68 1.48 2.64
N PHE A 508 -14.05 2.76 2.76
CA PHE A 508 -15.14 3.23 3.61
C PHE A 508 -16.45 3.47 2.86
N ASP A 509 -16.46 3.32 1.53
CA ASP A 509 -17.58 3.66 0.66
C ASP A 509 -18.54 2.48 0.47
N ARG A 510 -19.32 2.18 1.52
CA ARG A 510 -20.20 0.99 1.60
C ARG A 510 -21.39 0.99 0.63
N SER A 511 -21.79 2.16 0.12
CA SER A 511 -22.92 2.31 -0.79
C SER A 511 -22.59 2.00 -2.25
N MET A 512 -21.30 1.90 -2.59
CA MET A 512 -20.90 1.36 -3.89
C MET A 512 -21.26 -0.12 -3.93
N HIS A 513 -21.92 -0.57 -5.02
CA HIS A 513 -22.41 -1.95 -5.15
C HIS A 513 -21.36 -2.96 -4.64
N PRO A 514 -21.69 -3.82 -3.64
CA PRO A 514 -20.76 -4.81 -3.15
C PRO A 514 -20.41 -5.73 -4.32
N ARG A 515 -19.11 -5.84 -4.63
CA ARG A 515 -18.66 -6.73 -5.69
C ARG A 515 -18.04 -7.97 -5.06
N GLN A 516 -18.30 -9.10 -5.71
CA GLN A 516 -17.77 -10.39 -5.34
C GLN A 516 -16.24 -10.31 -5.37
N SER A 517 -15.62 -10.24 -4.18
CA SER A 517 -14.18 -10.46 -4.08
C SER A 517 -13.94 -11.93 -4.39
N ILE A 518 -13.17 -12.21 -5.44
CA ILE A 518 -12.83 -13.59 -5.83
C ILE A 518 -12.19 -14.31 -4.65
N LEU A 519 -11.28 -13.65 -3.93
CA LEU A 519 -10.68 -14.17 -2.70
C LEU A 519 -11.73 -14.47 -1.63
N LYS A 520 -12.67 -13.55 -1.37
CA LYS A 520 -13.75 -13.75 -0.38
C LYS A 520 -14.64 -14.92 -0.78
N THR A 521 -15.03 -15.01 -2.05
CA THR A 521 -15.81 -16.14 -2.58
C THR A 521 -15.07 -17.45 -2.39
N ILE A 522 -13.79 -17.51 -2.73
CA ILE A 522 -13.01 -18.75 -2.57
C ILE A 522 -12.79 -19.10 -1.10
N LEU A 523 -12.57 -18.11 -0.23
CA LEU A 523 -12.50 -18.30 1.22
C LEU A 523 -13.80 -18.89 1.78
N THR A 524 -14.94 -18.33 1.38
CA THR A 524 -16.26 -18.84 1.75
C THR A 524 -16.45 -20.27 1.22
N LEU A 525 -16.07 -20.55 -0.03
CA LEU A 525 -16.13 -21.90 -0.60
C LEU A 525 -15.23 -22.88 0.15
N LYS A 526 -14.01 -22.48 0.52
CA LYS A 526 -13.06 -23.32 1.26
C LYS A 526 -13.58 -23.64 2.66
N GLU A 527 -14.13 -22.65 3.36
CA GLU A 527 -14.75 -22.86 4.67
C GLU A 527 -16.00 -23.75 4.57
N ASN A 528 -16.81 -23.55 3.53
CA ASN A 528 -17.96 -24.43 3.26
C ASN A 528 -17.51 -25.86 2.96
N SER A 529 -16.44 -26.05 2.18
CA SER A 529 -15.85 -27.38 1.90
C SER A 529 -15.38 -28.05 3.20
N ARG A 530 -14.65 -27.32 4.06
CA ARG A 530 -14.18 -27.82 5.35
C ARG A 530 -15.34 -28.22 6.27
N LYS A 531 -16.41 -27.42 6.30
CA LYS A 531 -17.64 -27.76 7.05
C LYS A 531 -18.33 -28.99 6.48
N ALA A 532 -18.40 -29.11 5.15
CA ALA A 532 -18.98 -30.27 4.48
C ALA A 532 -18.19 -31.56 4.80
N GLU A 533 -16.85 -31.51 4.73
CA GLU A 533 -15.96 -32.62 5.11
C GLU A 533 -16.15 -33.03 6.58
N SER A 534 -16.20 -32.06 7.51
CA SER A 534 -16.46 -32.33 8.92
C SER A 534 -17.83 -32.97 9.16
N THR A 535 -18.84 -32.54 8.39
CA THR A 535 -20.20 -33.10 8.48
C THR A 535 -20.23 -34.51 7.93
N LEU A 536 -19.52 -34.78 6.83
CA LEU A 536 -19.37 -36.10 6.23
C LEU A 536 -18.73 -37.06 7.24
N GLN A 537 -17.62 -36.69 7.88
CA GLN A 537 -16.96 -37.51 8.91
C GLN A 537 -17.87 -37.80 10.11
N ALA A 538 -18.66 -36.81 10.55
CA ALA A 538 -19.61 -36.98 11.65
C ALA A 538 -20.75 -37.95 11.27
N LEU A 539 -21.26 -37.86 10.03
CA LEU A 539 -22.28 -38.76 9.52
C LEU A 539 -21.74 -40.19 9.33
N GLU A 540 -20.53 -40.35 8.81
CA GLU A 540 -19.86 -41.65 8.71
C GLU A 540 -19.71 -42.31 10.09
N SER A 541 -19.28 -41.54 11.09
CA SER A 541 -19.16 -42.01 12.48
C SER A 541 -20.51 -42.43 13.04
N ARG A 542 -21.59 -41.69 12.75
CA ARG A 542 -22.95 -42.01 13.19
C ARG A 542 -23.52 -43.24 12.48
N LEU A 543 -23.23 -43.43 11.18
CA LEU A 543 -23.62 -44.62 10.43
C LEU A 543 -22.92 -45.88 10.96
N GLN A 544 -21.64 -45.77 11.31
CA GLN A 544 -20.90 -46.86 11.97
C GLN A 544 -21.51 -47.23 13.33
N GLN A 545 -21.92 -46.24 14.14
CA GLN A 545 -22.60 -46.48 15.42
C GLN A 545 -23.97 -47.16 15.26
N LEU A 546 -24.66 -46.92 14.16
CA LEU A 546 -25.96 -47.53 13.83
C LEU A 546 -25.82 -48.90 13.15
N GLY A 547 -24.60 -49.42 12.97
CA GLY A 547 -24.35 -50.73 12.35
C GLY A 547 -24.57 -50.75 10.83
N VAL A 548 -24.63 -49.58 10.19
CA VAL A 548 -24.78 -49.45 8.74
C VAL A 548 -23.39 -49.40 8.10
N VAL A 549 -23.04 -50.43 7.34
CA VAL A 549 -21.79 -50.44 6.55
C VAL A 549 -22.01 -49.54 5.33
N PRO A 550 -21.15 -48.53 5.08
CA PRO A 550 -21.24 -47.74 3.86
C PRO A 550 -21.10 -48.66 2.65
N VAL A 551 -22.04 -48.59 1.71
CA VAL A 551 -21.86 -49.23 0.40
C VAL A 551 -20.71 -48.51 -0.27
N ALA A 552 -19.54 -49.15 -0.34
CA ALA A 552 -18.44 -48.66 -1.15
C ALA A 552 -18.90 -48.65 -2.61
N THR A 553 -19.13 -47.48 -3.19
CA THR A 553 -19.10 -47.36 -4.66
C THR A 553 -17.65 -47.59 -5.05
N SER A 554 -17.36 -48.79 -5.53
CA SER A 554 -16.04 -49.29 -5.88
C SER A 554 -15.49 -48.71 -7.18
N ASP A 555 -15.77 -47.45 -7.48
CA ASP A 555 -15.16 -46.76 -8.61
C ASP A 555 -14.33 -45.59 -8.08
N PRO A 556 -13.01 -45.56 -8.34
CA PRO A 556 -12.21 -44.36 -8.06
C PRO A 556 -12.77 -43.19 -8.88
N PRO A 557 -12.70 -41.94 -8.37
CA PRO A 557 -13.08 -40.79 -9.16
C PRO A 557 -12.24 -40.76 -10.43
N ALA A 558 -12.90 -40.74 -11.60
CA ALA A 558 -12.21 -40.66 -12.88
C ALA A 558 -11.24 -39.47 -12.89
N PRO A 559 -10.03 -39.61 -13.44
CA PRO A 559 -9.11 -38.48 -13.57
C PRO A 559 -9.77 -37.36 -14.38
N PRO A 560 -9.45 -36.09 -14.10
CA PRO A 560 -9.99 -34.98 -14.87
C PRO A 560 -9.64 -35.16 -16.37
N PRO A 561 -10.57 -34.85 -17.30
CA PRO A 561 -10.34 -35.11 -18.70
C PRO A 561 -9.13 -34.32 -19.20
N THR A 562 -8.16 -35.02 -19.77
CA THR A 562 -7.06 -34.40 -20.53
C THR A 562 -7.61 -33.71 -21.78
N ARG A 563 -6.98 -32.58 -22.14
CA ARG A 563 -7.38 -31.61 -23.17
C ARG A 563 -7.73 -32.20 -24.55
N ASP A 564 -7.35 -33.44 -24.83
CA ASP A 564 -7.57 -34.12 -26.12
C ASP A 564 -8.89 -34.92 -26.21
N GLN A 565 -9.74 -34.93 -25.17
CA GLN A 565 -11.05 -35.62 -25.20
C GLN A 565 -12.28 -34.70 -25.42
N LEU A 566 -12.06 -33.42 -25.73
CA LEU A 566 -13.12 -32.42 -25.96
C LEU A 566 -13.61 -32.32 -27.41
N SER A 567 -13.41 -33.34 -28.23
CA SER A 567 -14.00 -33.40 -29.58
C SER A 567 -15.21 -34.34 -29.60
N ASN A 568 -16.40 -33.74 -29.75
CA ASN A 568 -17.72 -34.35 -30.01
C ASN A 568 -18.60 -34.65 -28.79
N SER A 569 -19.26 -33.61 -28.27
CA SER A 569 -20.71 -33.64 -28.09
C SER A 569 -21.28 -32.23 -28.02
N HIS A 570 -22.22 -31.95 -28.92
CA HIS A 570 -22.99 -30.71 -28.97
C HIS A 570 -24.00 -30.67 -27.81
N SER A 571 -23.73 -29.86 -26.78
CA SER A 571 -24.71 -29.06 -26.04
C SER A 571 -23.99 -28.35 -24.89
N LEU A 572 -23.82 -27.04 -25.02
CA LEU A 572 -23.44 -26.20 -23.88
C LEU A 572 -24.65 -26.18 -22.91
N PRO A 573 -24.44 -26.32 -21.59
CA PRO A 573 -25.53 -26.11 -20.63
C PRO A 573 -26.00 -24.65 -20.73
N PRO A 574 -27.30 -24.36 -20.51
CA PRO A 574 -27.79 -23.00 -20.54
C PRO A 574 -27.09 -22.16 -19.46
N ARG A 575 -26.78 -20.90 -19.79
CA ARG A 575 -26.30 -19.90 -18.83
C ARG A 575 -27.29 -19.84 -17.66
N PRO A 576 -26.83 -19.88 -16.39
CA PRO A 576 -27.70 -19.58 -15.28
C PRO A 576 -28.13 -18.10 -15.38
N ASP A 577 -29.43 -17.88 -15.47
CA ASP A 577 -30.02 -16.56 -15.35
C ASP A 577 -29.80 -16.05 -13.92
N SER A 578 -29.17 -14.87 -13.80
CA SER A 578 -29.11 -14.05 -12.57
C SER A 578 -28.44 -14.69 -11.33
N LEU A 579 -27.12 -14.50 -11.20
CA LEU A 579 -26.40 -14.63 -9.92
C LEU A 579 -26.48 -13.32 -9.11
N ILE A 580 -27.66 -13.03 -8.57
CA ILE A 580 -27.83 -12.09 -7.45
C ILE A 580 -28.18 -12.94 -6.22
N LEU A 581 -27.16 -13.32 -5.44
CA LEU A 581 -27.37 -13.90 -4.11
C LEU A 581 -27.28 -12.78 -3.08
N GLY A 582 -28.37 -12.64 -2.34
CA GLY A 582 -28.60 -11.65 -1.29
C GLY A 582 -27.60 -11.71 -0.14
N ALA A 583 -27.58 -10.62 0.62
CA ALA A 583 -26.75 -10.42 1.80
C ALA A 583 -27.01 -11.46 2.90
N PRO A 584 -26.05 -11.72 3.81
CA PRO A 584 -26.18 -12.76 4.83
C PRO A 584 -27.30 -12.46 5.83
N ILE A 585 -28.15 -13.47 6.06
CA ILE A 585 -29.29 -13.47 6.99
C ILE A 585 -28.78 -13.57 8.43
N ASN A 586 -29.34 -12.73 9.30
CA ASN A 586 -29.07 -12.73 10.74
C ASN A 586 -29.98 -13.77 11.42
N HIS A 587 -29.41 -14.69 12.21
CA HIS A 587 -30.11 -15.84 12.83
C HIS A 587 -31.24 -15.48 13.83
N LYS A 588 -31.57 -14.20 14.02
CA LYS A 588 -32.72 -13.75 14.84
C LYS A 588 -34.00 -13.46 14.03
N GLU A 589 -33.93 -13.43 12.70
CA GLU A 589 -35.12 -13.21 11.84
C GLU A 589 -35.86 -14.51 11.49
N VAL A 590 -35.19 -15.67 11.58
CA VAL A 590 -35.79 -16.98 11.27
C VAL A 590 -36.88 -17.37 12.29
N GLN A 591 -36.75 -16.95 13.55
CA GLN A 591 -37.76 -17.25 14.58
C GLN A 591 -39.02 -16.37 14.54
N ARG A 592 -39.04 -15.28 13.75
CA ARG A 592 -40.26 -14.47 13.59
C ARG A 592 -41.12 -14.91 12.41
N HIS A 593 -40.51 -15.48 11.38
CA HIS A 593 -41.25 -15.98 10.21
C HIS A 593 -42.02 -17.27 10.50
N GLU A 594 -41.54 -18.12 11.42
CA GLU A 594 -42.25 -19.35 11.81
C GLU A 594 -43.56 -19.09 12.60
N GLU A 595 -43.75 -17.91 13.20
CA GLU A 595 -44.99 -17.57 13.93
C GLU A 595 -46.02 -16.81 13.08
N GLU A 596 -45.63 -16.26 11.92
CA GLU A 596 -46.54 -15.57 10.99
C GLU A 596 -47.15 -16.52 9.93
N ASP A 597 -46.44 -17.59 9.55
CA ASP A 597 -46.90 -18.57 8.55
C ASP A 597 -47.99 -19.54 9.08
N GLU A 598 -48.19 -19.66 10.40
CA GLU A 598 -49.28 -20.47 10.98
C GLU A 598 -50.66 -19.76 10.96
N GLN A 599 -50.73 -18.48 10.56
CA GLN A 599 -51.98 -17.70 10.54
C GLN A 599 -52.60 -17.47 9.16
N GLU A 600 -51.91 -17.78 8.05
CA GLU A 600 -52.43 -17.56 6.69
C GLU A 600 -52.97 -18.82 5.99
N GLU A 601 -52.93 -20.01 6.61
CA GLU A 601 -53.40 -21.26 6.00
C GLU A 601 -54.93 -21.52 6.13
N VAL A 602 -55.74 -20.47 6.34
CA VAL A 602 -57.21 -20.57 6.32
C VAL A 602 -57.81 -19.41 5.50
N GLY A 603 -57.90 -19.57 4.18
CA GLY A 603 -58.63 -18.61 3.34
C GLY A 603 -58.54 -18.79 1.82
N GLU A 604 -59.54 -19.49 1.28
CA GLU A 604 -60.23 -19.25 0.00
C GLU A 604 -59.60 -19.64 -1.37
N GLU A 605 -60.17 -20.74 -1.86
CA GLU A 605 -60.60 -21.16 -3.20
C GLU A 605 -60.55 -20.20 -4.42
N ALA A 606 -59.97 -20.74 -5.50
CA ALA A 606 -60.43 -20.84 -6.90
C ALA A 606 -60.94 -19.60 -7.70
N THR A 607 -60.29 -19.34 -8.85
CA THR A 607 -60.91 -19.38 -10.21
C THR A 607 -59.88 -19.17 -11.34
N GLU A 608 -59.92 -20.03 -12.36
CA GLU A 608 -59.15 -19.98 -13.61
C GLU A 608 -59.74 -18.98 -14.64
N SER A 609 -58.89 -18.35 -15.47
CA SER A 609 -59.01 -18.42 -16.96
C SER A 609 -57.94 -17.60 -17.74
N THR A 610 -57.13 -18.32 -18.51
CA THR A 610 -56.62 -18.09 -19.89
C THR A 610 -55.86 -16.81 -20.33
N ASP A 611 -54.57 -17.03 -20.61
CA ASP A 611 -53.72 -16.68 -21.78
C ASP A 611 -53.97 -15.41 -22.63
N THR A 612 -52.89 -14.63 -22.82
CA THR A 612 -52.34 -14.29 -24.15
C THR A 612 -50.95 -13.65 -24.02
N GLU A 613 -49.96 -14.31 -24.62
CA GLU A 613 -48.59 -13.83 -24.81
C GLU A 613 -48.52 -12.64 -25.80
N ARG A 614 -47.67 -11.66 -25.51
CA ARG A 614 -47.11 -10.73 -26.50
C ARG A 614 -45.61 -10.55 -26.26
N THR A 615 -44.82 -11.14 -27.14
CA THR A 615 -43.40 -10.86 -27.42
C THR A 615 -43.28 -9.72 -28.43
N VAL A 616 -42.25 -8.88 -28.29
CA VAL A 616 -41.77 -7.95 -29.34
C VAL A 616 -40.24 -8.06 -29.44
N GLU A 617 -39.80 -7.99 -30.68
CA GLU A 617 -38.62 -8.56 -31.31
C GLU A 617 -37.32 -7.75 -31.17
N GLY A 618 -36.22 -8.45 -31.47
CA GLY A 618 -34.88 -7.89 -31.68
C GLY A 618 -34.74 -7.12 -33.01
N SER A 619 -33.57 -6.53 -33.20
CA SER A 619 -33.16 -6.01 -34.51
C SER A 619 -31.70 -6.38 -34.76
N SER A 620 -31.47 -7.09 -35.87
CA SER A 620 -30.17 -7.28 -36.52
C SER A 620 -30.20 -6.63 -37.91
N GLY A 621 -29.05 -6.11 -38.35
CA GLY A 621 -28.94 -5.12 -39.42
C GLY A 621 -28.93 -5.60 -40.87
N THR A 622 -28.48 -4.72 -41.78
CA THR A 622 -28.16 -5.01 -43.18
C THR A 622 -26.97 -4.18 -43.69
N GLU A 623 -26.13 -4.82 -44.51
CA GLU A 623 -24.92 -4.31 -45.19
C GLU A 623 -25.20 -3.61 -46.53
N SER A 624 -24.16 -2.94 -47.09
CA SER A 624 -24.00 -2.70 -48.55
C SER A 624 -22.55 -2.39 -48.99
N ARG A 625 -21.74 -3.43 -49.24
CA ARG A 625 -20.93 -3.78 -50.45
C ARG A 625 -20.09 -2.73 -51.24
N LYS A 626 -18.77 -3.01 -51.44
CA LYS A 626 -18.02 -3.26 -52.73
C LYS A 626 -16.48 -3.03 -52.57
N GLN A 627 -15.66 -4.09 -52.66
CA GLN A 627 -14.77 -4.52 -53.79
C GLN A 627 -13.46 -3.73 -54.04
N SER A 628 -12.30 -4.34 -53.77
CA SER A 628 -11.29 -4.79 -54.77
C SER A 628 -9.86 -4.87 -54.19
N TYR A 629 -9.17 -5.99 -54.45
CA TYR A 629 -7.73 -6.19 -54.27
C TYR A 629 -6.94 -5.65 -55.48
N GLY A 630 -5.65 -5.31 -55.28
CA GLY A 630 -4.67 -5.03 -56.35
C GLY A 630 -3.31 -4.60 -55.78
N GLU A 631 -2.26 -5.34 -56.11
CA GLU A 631 -0.89 -5.28 -55.60
C GLU A 631 0.01 -4.20 -56.25
N LEU A 632 1.23 -4.09 -55.69
CA LEU A 632 2.54 -3.79 -56.31
C LEU A 632 3.09 -2.34 -56.35
N GLU A 633 4.30 -2.26 -55.74
CA GLU A 633 5.53 -1.54 -56.14
C GLU A 633 5.67 -0.01 -56.02
N GLY A 634 6.77 0.38 -55.34
CA GLY A 634 7.77 1.24 -55.98
C GLY A 634 8.00 2.67 -55.44
N THR A 635 8.98 2.80 -54.56
CA THR A 635 10.13 3.76 -54.61
C THR A 635 9.98 5.31 -54.61
N TYR A 636 10.93 5.91 -53.86
CA TYR A 636 11.65 7.20 -54.03
C TYR A 636 11.10 8.53 -53.46
N ASN A 637 11.81 8.99 -52.42
CA ASN A 637 12.48 10.30 -52.19
C ASN A 637 11.76 11.67 -52.11
N SER A 638 12.28 12.40 -51.10
CA SER A 638 12.65 13.84 -51.02
C SER A 638 11.62 14.92 -50.71
N ASP A 639 11.85 15.55 -49.55
CA ASP A 639 11.98 16.99 -49.25
C ASP A 639 10.87 17.99 -49.66
N LEU A 640 10.46 18.80 -48.66
CA LEU A 640 10.18 20.26 -48.70
C LEU A 640 9.72 20.69 -47.27
N VAL A 641 10.60 21.23 -46.43
CA VAL A 641 10.83 22.67 -46.14
C VAL A 641 9.63 23.44 -45.57
N LYS A 642 9.76 23.78 -44.27
CA LYS A 642 9.32 24.96 -43.47
C LYS A 642 7.95 25.63 -43.72
N GLU A 643 7.25 25.89 -42.61
CA GLU A 643 6.94 27.26 -42.13
C GLU A 643 6.57 27.26 -40.62
N GLU A 644 7.14 28.22 -39.86
CA GLU A 644 6.71 28.58 -38.49
C GLU A 644 5.39 29.36 -38.53
N PRO A 645 4.68 29.47 -37.39
CA PRO A 645 4.25 30.81 -37.01
C PRO A 645 4.52 31.20 -35.55
N ALA A 646 4.52 32.52 -35.39
CA ALA A 646 5.08 33.32 -34.35
C ALA A 646 4.21 33.51 -33.08
N VAL A 647 4.92 33.70 -31.96
CA VAL A 647 4.72 34.68 -30.88
C VAL A 647 3.29 34.88 -30.31
N VAL A 648 3.13 34.54 -29.03
CA VAL A 648 2.15 35.18 -28.12
C VAL A 648 2.89 35.72 -26.89
N SER A 649 2.69 37.02 -26.64
CA SER A 649 3.33 37.86 -25.63
C SER A 649 2.90 37.56 -24.19
N LEU A 650 3.84 37.63 -23.26
CA LEU A 650 3.65 37.67 -21.81
C LEU A 650 4.06 39.05 -21.28
N GLU A 651 3.15 39.78 -20.62
CA GLU A 651 3.49 40.95 -19.80
C GLU A 651 3.01 40.80 -18.34
N PHE A 652 4.01 40.62 -17.48
CA PHE A 652 4.29 41.17 -16.15
C PHE A 652 3.21 41.39 -15.06
N GLY A 653 3.56 40.87 -13.88
CA GLY A 653 3.13 41.37 -12.57
C GLY A 653 4.03 40.84 -11.44
N VAL A 654 5.12 41.55 -11.14
CA VAL A 654 6.09 41.26 -10.06
C VAL A 654 5.65 41.91 -8.76
N ALA A 655 5.85 41.25 -7.61
CA ALA A 655 6.00 41.93 -6.32
C ALA A 655 7.14 41.29 -5.49
N ARG A 656 8.01 42.17 -4.99
CA ARG A 656 9.35 41.98 -4.41
C ARG A 656 9.35 41.27 -3.06
N MET A 657 10.39 40.44 -2.85
CA MET A 657 11.01 40.22 -1.54
C MET A 657 11.76 41.46 -1.08
N THR A 658 11.73 41.72 0.23
CA THR A 658 12.76 42.51 0.93
C THR A 658 13.20 41.74 2.17
N CYS A 659 14.50 41.91 2.44
CA CYS A 659 15.44 41.16 3.28
C CYS A 659 14.96 40.63 4.63
#